data_AF-A0A3N5YVV6-F1
#
_entry.id   AF-A0A3N5YVV6-F1
#
_cell.length_a   1.000
_cell.length_b   1.000
_cell.length_c   1.000
_cell.angle_alpha   90.00
_cell.angle_beta   90.00
_cell.angle_gamma   90.00
#
_symmetry.space_group_name_H-M   'P 1'
#
loop_
_entity.id
_entity.type
_entity.pdbx_description
1 polymer ?
#
loop_
_entity_poly.entity_id
_entity_poly.type
_entity_poly.pdbx_seq_one_letter_code
_entity_poly.pdbx_strand_id
1 'polypeptide(L)'
;GLEPLADRLFDEQPTFDPLSEAAAFVDAEKNVPDAEAALAGARDILAERFSDDANARARLRRLYWDHGSVRSSVVPGKEADGIKFKDYYDWTEPLASMPSHRMLAIRRGEAEGFLRARMAPPEGEAQTLVESLFVSAPGRPGGDQVRLAAQDGLKRLLAPAIEGEIRFEAKKKADAEAIRIFADNLRQLLLASPLGQKRVLAIDPGFRTGCKVACLDGQGKLLYHDVIHPTASSPAQAQQSGAAVLALMSRFGIEAIAIGNGTASRETEQFVRALPLPAGTIVAMVNESGASIYSASDVAREEFPDQDVTVRGAVSIGRRLMDPLAELVKLDPKSIGVGQYQHDVDQAALKRSLDDVVVSCVNGVGVELNTASKQLLAYVSGVGPSLAAKIVSWRDEHGAFPSRQALLKVPRLGPKAFEQCAGFLRVRDGEHPLDASAVHPESYQVVDRMARDLGCAVGDLLRDASLRERIRVEQYVTETTGLPTLRDILAELARPGRDPRREFEAFGFKEGVQKLEDLEPGMKLPGVVTNVTAFGAFVDIGVHQDGLLHVSQLADRFVKDPSEVVKVHQKVMVTVVEVDLPRKRIALSMRSNPEAGRAKESRTGPAAPRPPRPAAPAPAPARRPAPGAAGGGSGFNTAFADAFRKKH
;
A
#
# COMPACT_ATOMS: atom_id res chain seq x y z
N GLY A 1 24.53 -1.80 -51.24
CA GLY A 1 25.46 -2.93 -51.07
C GLY A 1 26.73 -2.50 -50.36
N LEU A 2 26.61 -1.77 -49.24
CA LEU A 2 27.75 -1.35 -48.41
C LEU A 2 28.05 -2.37 -47.29
N GLU A 3 27.23 -3.42 -47.18
CA GLU A 3 27.42 -4.48 -46.19
C GLU A 3 28.81 -5.15 -46.26
N PRO A 4 29.35 -5.50 -47.44
CA PRO A 4 30.71 -6.05 -47.51
C PRO A 4 31.79 -5.06 -47.03
N LEU A 5 31.56 -3.74 -47.19
CA LEU A 5 32.47 -2.71 -46.66
C LEU A 5 32.38 -2.63 -45.13
N ALA A 6 31.18 -2.76 -44.56
CA ALA A 6 30.95 -2.80 -43.12
C ALA A 6 31.59 -4.04 -42.47
N ASP A 7 31.43 -5.22 -43.09
CA ASP A 7 32.03 -6.48 -42.63
C ASP A 7 33.56 -6.35 -42.56
N ARG A 8 34.19 -5.90 -43.66
CA ARG A 8 35.64 -5.70 -43.72
C ARG A 8 36.12 -4.66 -42.73
N LEU A 9 35.39 -3.54 -42.59
CA LEU A 9 35.72 -2.51 -41.62
C LEU A 9 35.71 -3.06 -40.18
N PHE A 10 34.78 -3.94 -39.85
CA PHE A 10 34.67 -4.51 -38.51
C PHE A 10 35.71 -5.61 -38.23
N ASP A 11 35.97 -6.48 -39.21
CA ASP A 11 36.87 -7.64 -39.05
C ASP A 11 38.36 -7.26 -39.21
N GLU A 12 38.68 -6.27 -40.05
CA GLU A 12 40.07 -5.91 -40.43
C GLU A 12 40.55 -4.60 -39.76
N GLN A 13 39.91 -4.16 -38.66
CA GLN A 13 40.20 -2.88 -37.96
C GLN A 13 41.69 -2.49 -37.83
N PRO A 14 42.64 -3.41 -37.50
CA PRO A 14 44.05 -3.04 -37.35
C PRO A 14 44.74 -2.59 -38.64
N THR A 15 44.30 -3.10 -39.79
CA THR A 15 44.94 -2.95 -41.11
C THR A 15 44.08 -2.22 -42.13
N PHE A 16 42.81 -1.98 -41.82
CA PHE A 16 41.85 -1.35 -42.73
C PHE A 16 42.22 0.11 -43.04
N ASP A 17 42.35 0.43 -44.32
CA ASP A 17 42.52 1.80 -44.84
C ASP A 17 41.15 2.35 -45.31
N PRO A 18 40.50 3.25 -44.55
CA PRO A 18 39.12 3.63 -44.79
C PRO A 18 38.85 4.20 -46.19
N LEU A 19 39.67 5.15 -46.65
CA LEU A 19 39.41 5.84 -47.92
C LEU A 19 39.72 4.95 -49.12
N SER A 20 40.79 4.17 -49.05
CA SER A 20 41.17 3.24 -50.12
C SER A 20 40.13 2.14 -50.29
N GLU A 21 39.68 1.53 -49.19
CA GLU A 21 38.73 0.42 -49.23
C GLU A 21 37.32 0.86 -49.60
N ALA A 22 36.91 2.07 -49.19
CA ALA A 22 35.60 2.62 -49.52
C ALA A 22 35.49 3.12 -50.96
N ALA A 23 36.61 3.45 -51.63
CA ALA A 23 36.61 3.90 -53.02
C ALA A 23 35.96 2.90 -53.98
N ALA A 24 36.08 1.59 -53.70
CA ALA A 24 35.47 0.52 -54.51
C ALA A 24 33.94 0.47 -54.42
N PHE A 25 33.34 1.22 -53.48
CA PHE A 25 31.91 1.22 -53.20
C PHE A 25 31.22 2.54 -53.60
N VAL A 26 31.95 3.47 -54.22
CA VAL A 26 31.40 4.74 -54.72
C VAL A 26 30.51 4.48 -55.92
N ASP A 27 29.26 4.90 -55.83
CA ASP A 27 28.24 4.72 -56.85
C ASP A 27 27.18 5.81 -56.71
N ALA A 28 27.32 6.86 -57.52
CA ALA A 28 26.43 8.02 -57.50
C ALA A 28 24.98 7.65 -57.87
N GLU A 29 24.76 6.63 -58.71
CA GLU A 29 23.41 6.16 -59.06
C GLU A 29 22.71 5.47 -57.88
N LYS A 30 23.49 4.95 -56.92
CA LYS A 30 23.00 4.39 -55.65
C LYS A 30 23.04 5.37 -54.47
N ASN A 31 23.15 6.68 -54.73
CA ASN A 31 23.27 7.74 -53.71
C ASN A 31 24.53 7.63 -52.82
N VAL A 32 25.64 7.09 -53.36
CA VAL A 32 26.94 7.05 -52.68
C VAL A 32 27.95 7.88 -53.50
N PRO A 33 27.97 9.22 -53.34
CA PRO A 33 28.70 10.11 -54.25
C PRO A 33 30.23 10.09 -54.06
N ASP A 34 30.73 9.67 -52.90
CA ASP A 34 32.15 9.64 -52.59
C ASP A 34 32.48 8.55 -51.54
N ALA A 35 33.78 8.34 -51.29
CA ALA A 35 34.27 7.33 -50.35
C ALA A 35 33.85 7.62 -48.89
N GLU A 36 33.66 8.89 -48.53
CA GLU A 36 33.18 9.29 -47.20
C GLU A 36 31.72 8.91 -46.99
N ALA A 37 30.87 9.07 -48.01
CA ALA A 37 29.50 8.61 -48.00
C ALA A 37 29.41 7.08 -47.92
N ALA A 38 30.30 6.35 -48.61
CA ALA A 38 30.39 4.90 -48.50
C ALA A 38 30.78 4.46 -47.08
N LEU A 39 31.77 5.11 -46.47
CA LEU A 39 32.16 4.86 -45.07
C LEU A 39 31.03 5.22 -44.10
N ALA A 40 30.32 6.33 -44.32
CA ALA A 40 29.18 6.70 -43.50
C ALA A 40 28.09 5.62 -43.52
N GLY A 41 27.71 5.13 -44.70
CA GLY A 41 26.76 4.03 -44.81
C GLY A 41 27.27 2.72 -44.20
N ALA A 42 28.56 2.40 -44.32
CA ALA A 42 29.15 1.26 -43.63
C ALA A 42 29.10 1.40 -42.10
N ARG A 43 29.35 2.60 -41.56
CA ARG A 43 29.20 2.90 -40.13
C ARG A 43 27.74 2.80 -39.67
N ASP A 44 26.78 3.23 -40.49
CA ASP A 44 25.35 3.12 -40.16
C ASP A 44 24.93 1.65 -40.04
N ILE A 45 25.40 0.77 -40.95
CA ILE A 45 25.18 -0.68 -40.87
C ILE A 45 25.76 -1.25 -39.57
N LEU A 46 27.00 -0.87 -39.21
CA LEU A 46 27.60 -1.31 -37.96
C LEU A 46 26.85 -0.77 -36.73
N ALA A 47 26.42 0.48 -36.74
CA ALA A 47 25.65 1.09 -35.65
C ALA A 47 24.33 0.35 -35.40
N GLU A 48 23.62 -0.07 -36.45
CA GLU A 48 22.42 -0.91 -36.34
C GLU A 48 22.74 -2.30 -35.78
N ARG A 49 23.76 -2.98 -36.32
CA ARG A 49 24.20 -4.30 -35.83
C ARG A 49 24.60 -4.27 -34.36
N PHE A 50 25.33 -3.24 -33.92
CA PHE A 50 25.70 -3.06 -32.52
C PHE A 50 24.47 -2.79 -31.64
N SER A 51 23.43 -2.15 -32.18
CA SER A 51 22.18 -1.91 -31.46
C SER A 51 21.39 -3.19 -31.17
N ASP A 52 21.49 -4.16 -32.07
CA ASP A 52 20.83 -5.46 -31.96
C ASP A 52 21.68 -6.53 -31.25
N ASP A 53 22.94 -6.22 -30.89
CA ASP A 53 23.81 -7.15 -30.17
C ASP A 53 23.26 -7.46 -28.76
N ALA A 54 22.89 -8.73 -28.54
CA ALA A 54 22.27 -9.17 -27.30
C ALA A 54 23.18 -8.97 -26.06
N ASN A 55 24.49 -9.14 -26.21
CA ASN A 55 25.46 -8.99 -25.13
C ASN A 55 25.62 -7.51 -24.73
N ALA A 56 25.75 -6.60 -25.70
CA ALA A 56 25.80 -5.16 -25.48
C ALA A 56 24.54 -4.67 -24.78
N ARG A 57 23.35 -5.05 -25.27
CA ARG A 57 22.07 -4.70 -24.63
C ARG A 57 21.97 -5.21 -23.20
N ALA A 58 22.38 -6.47 -22.95
CA ALA A 58 22.34 -7.05 -21.61
C ALA A 58 23.28 -6.33 -20.63
N ARG A 59 24.50 -5.99 -21.07
CA ARG A 59 25.47 -5.26 -20.23
C ARG A 59 25.04 -3.80 -20.01
N LEU A 60 24.49 -3.14 -21.03
CA LEU A 60 23.96 -1.78 -20.91
C LEU A 60 22.75 -1.72 -19.97
N ARG A 61 21.81 -2.67 -20.06
CA ARG A 61 20.70 -2.76 -19.08
C ARG A 61 21.21 -2.84 -17.65
N ARG A 62 22.21 -3.69 -17.41
CA ARG A 62 22.82 -3.83 -16.08
C ARG A 62 23.50 -2.53 -15.64
N LEU A 63 24.29 -1.92 -16.51
CA LEU A 63 24.95 -0.64 -16.24
C LEU A 63 23.94 0.47 -15.89
N TYR A 64 22.89 0.62 -16.69
CA TYR A 64 21.84 1.61 -16.44
C TYR A 64 21.09 1.33 -15.13
N TRP A 65 20.87 0.08 -14.76
CA TRP A 65 20.19 -0.24 -13.51
C TRP A 65 21.08 0.00 -12.29
N ASP A 66 22.28 -0.57 -12.31
CA ASP A 66 23.18 -0.61 -11.15
C ASP A 66 23.86 0.75 -10.91
N HIS A 67 24.27 1.44 -11.97
CA HIS A 67 25.01 2.71 -11.89
C HIS A 67 24.18 3.93 -12.34
N GLY A 68 23.00 3.70 -12.93
CA GLY A 68 22.16 4.79 -13.41
C GLY A 68 21.66 5.72 -12.32
N SER A 69 21.43 6.96 -12.70
CA SER A 69 20.75 7.95 -11.88
C SER A 69 19.49 8.44 -12.58
N VAL A 70 18.46 8.73 -11.78
CA VAL A 70 17.26 9.45 -12.22
C VAL A 70 17.50 10.92 -12.00
N ARG A 71 17.59 11.68 -13.09
CA ARG A 71 17.70 13.15 -13.06
C ARG A 71 16.36 13.76 -13.49
N SER A 72 15.77 14.58 -12.63
CA SER A 72 14.54 15.33 -12.90
C SER A 72 14.82 16.82 -12.94
N SER A 73 14.25 17.51 -13.92
CA SER A 73 14.30 18.97 -14.04
C SER A 73 12.93 19.54 -14.39
N VAL A 74 12.63 20.75 -13.92
CA VAL A 74 11.42 21.48 -14.34
C VAL A 74 11.47 21.83 -15.83
N VAL A 75 10.32 21.74 -16.50
CA VAL A 75 10.18 22.26 -17.86
C VAL A 75 10.25 23.80 -17.81
N PRO A 76 11.13 24.45 -18.58
CA PRO A 76 11.24 25.91 -18.56
C PRO A 76 9.89 26.61 -18.77
N GLY A 77 9.56 27.56 -17.90
CA GLY A 77 8.30 28.32 -17.95
C GLY A 77 7.11 27.64 -17.25
N LYS A 78 7.33 26.52 -16.56
CA LYS A 78 6.31 25.78 -15.81
C LYS A 78 6.51 25.82 -14.28
N GLU A 79 7.39 26.68 -13.79
CA GLU A 79 7.83 26.72 -12.39
C GLU A 79 6.70 27.13 -11.42
N ALA A 80 5.83 28.05 -11.82
CA ALA A 80 4.69 28.48 -11.00
C ALA A 80 3.54 27.46 -11.02
N ASP A 81 3.16 27.00 -12.22
CA ASP A 81 2.08 26.02 -12.41
C ASP A 81 2.40 24.66 -11.75
N GLY A 82 3.67 24.26 -11.81
CA GLY A 82 4.17 22.99 -11.31
C GLY A 82 4.59 23.00 -9.85
N ILE A 83 4.28 24.04 -9.05
CA ILE A 83 4.86 24.28 -7.71
C ILE A 83 4.76 23.08 -6.75
N LYS A 84 3.76 22.22 -6.94
CA LYS A 84 3.58 20.96 -6.19
C LYS A 84 4.72 19.94 -6.40
N PHE A 85 5.48 20.05 -7.48
CA PHE A 85 6.64 19.23 -7.82
C PHE A 85 7.98 19.95 -7.56
N LYS A 86 7.98 21.07 -6.83
CA LYS A 86 9.19 21.88 -6.57
C LYS A 86 10.35 21.07 -6.02
N ASP A 87 10.07 20.07 -5.18
CA ASP A 87 11.08 19.18 -4.59
C ASP A 87 11.84 18.36 -5.65
N TYR A 88 11.35 18.32 -6.90
CA TYR A 88 11.91 17.58 -8.04
C TYR A 88 12.35 18.47 -9.22
N TYR A 89 12.43 19.79 -9.04
CA TYR A 89 12.84 20.75 -10.07
C TYR A 89 14.32 20.67 -10.45
N ASP A 90 15.16 20.24 -9.50
CA ASP A 90 16.56 19.90 -9.71
C ASP A 90 16.87 18.73 -8.75
N TRP A 91 16.67 17.52 -9.25
CA TRP A 91 16.82 16.31 -8.45
C TRP A 91 17.65 15.27 -9.19
N THR A 92 18.59 14.64 -8.49
CA THR A 92 19.35 13.48 -8.99
C THR A 92 19.48 12.45 -7.88
N GLU A 93 19.14 11.20 -8.17
CA GLU A 93 19.24 10.08 -7.22
C GLU A 93 19.61 8.77 -7.94
N PRO A 94 20.38 7.85 -7.32
CA PRO A 94 20.64 6.53 -7.91
C PRO A 94 19.36 5.74 -8.17
N LEU A 95 19.25 5.15 -9.36
CA LEU A 95 18.06 4.45 -9.83
C LEU A 95 17.77 3.18 -9.00
N ALA A 96 18.78 2.36 -8.75
CA ALA A 96 18.62 1.07 -8.07
C ALA A 96 17.96 1.18 -6.69
N SER A 97 18.29 2.25 -5.94
CA SER A 97 17.81 2.51 -4.58
C SER A 97 16.67 3.51 -4.50
N MET A 98 16.18 4.03 -5.63
CA MET A 98 15.17 5.08 -5.63
C MET A 98 13.84 4.58 -5.03
N PRO A 99 13.26 5.28 -4.03
CA PRO A 99 11.98 4.92 -3.45
C PRO A 99 10.81 5.01 -4.45
N SER A 100 9.84 4.09 -4.33
CA SER A 100 8.65 4.02 -5.20
C SER A 100 7.91 5.37 -5.31
N HIS A 101 7.59 6.00 -4.18
CA HIS A 101 6.82 7.26 -4.16
C HIS A 101 7.51 8.40 -4.94
N ARG A 102 8.85 8.50 -4.93
CA ARG A 102 9.57 9.52 -5.69
C ARG A 102 9.54 9.22 -7.18
N MET A 103 9.70 7.94 -7.55
CA MET A 103 9.58 7.52 -8.95
C MET A 103 8.18 7.86 -9.48
N LEU A 104 7.12 7.56 -8.72
CA LEU A 104 5.74 7.89 -9.10
C LEU A 104 5.51 9.40 -9.18
N ALA A 105 6.03 10.18 -8.21
CA ALA A 105 5.91 11.63 -8.22
C ALA A 105 6.58 12.27 -9.44
N ILE A 106 7.80 11.85 -9.78
CA ILE A 106 8.52 12.33 -10.97
C ILE A 106 7.75 11.96 -12.24
N ARG A 107 7.28 10.72 -12.35
CA ARG A 107 6.52 10.25 -13.52
C ARG A 107 5.21 10.98 -13.70
N ARG A 108 4.50 11.27 -12.61
CA ARG A 108 3.30 12.10 -12.66
C ARG A 108 3.63 13.52 -13.13
N GLY A 109 4.70 14.12 -12.62
CA GLY A 109 5.16 15.43 -13.08
C GLY A 109 5.53 15.44 -14.57
N GLU A 110 6.11 14.36 -15.10
CA GLU A 110 6.34 14.20 -16.54
C GLU A 110 5.03 14.05 -17.33
N ALA A 111 4.10 13.21 -16.87
CA ALA A 111 2.82 12.97 -17.53
C ALA A 111 1.93 14.22 -17.57
N GLU A 112 1.98 15.05 -16.53
CA GLU A 112 1.29 16.33 -16.46
C GLU A 112 2.06 17.47 -17.19
N GLY A 113 3.27 17.21 -17.71
CA GLY A 113 4.05 18.16 -18.52
C GLY A 113 4.86 19.21 -17.73
N PHE A 114 5.06 19.00 -16.43
CA PHE A 114 5.80 19.93 -15.55
C PHE A 114 7.27 19.57 -15.39
N LEU A 115 7.61 18.27 -15.48
CA LEU A 115 8.97 17.76 -15.31
C LEU A 115 9.48 17.09 -16.59
N ARG A 116 10.81 16.99 -16.71
CA ARG A 116 11.50 16.07 -17.61
C ARG A 116 12.42 15.20 -16.78
N ALA A 117 12.35 13.89 -16.97
CA ALA A 117 13.26 12.96 -16.34
C ALA A 117 14.17 12.27 -17.38
N ARG A 118 15.40 11.98 -16.95
CA ARG A 118 16.37 11.14 -17.66
C ARG A 118 16.88 10.05 -16.74
N MET A 119 17.10 8.86 -17.29
CA MET A 119 17.70 7.73 -16.58
C MET A 119 18.93 7.27 -17.35
N ALA A 120 20.11 7.58 -16.82
CA ALA A 120 21.36 7.28 -17.49
C ALA A 120 22.47 6.97 -16.47
N PRO A 121 23.45 6.12 -16.84
CA PRO A 121 24.67 5.93 -16.07
C PRO A 121 25.54 7.20 -16.10
N PRO A 122 26.62 7.25 -15.29
CA PRO A 122 27.59 8.33 -15.36
C PRO A 122 28.13 8.53 -16.76
N GLU A 123 28.45 9.78 -17.08
CA GLU A 123 28.93 10.18 -18.41
C GLU A 123 30.18 9.37 -18.80
N GLY A 124 30.18 8.86 -20.04
CA GLY A 124 31.29 8.07 -20.57
C GLY A 124 31.28 6.57 -20.22
N GLU A 125 30.56 6.11 -19.19
CA GLU A 125 30.57 4.68 -18.83
C GLU A 125 29.91 3.80 -19.90
N ALA A 126 28.74 4.21 -20.41
CA ALA A 126 28.06 3.48 -21.48
C ALA A 126 28.90 3.46 -22.77
N GLN A 127 29.58 4.57 -23.07
CA GLN A 127 30.48 4.67 -24.21
C GLN A 127 31.68 3.74 -24.06
N THR A 128 32.34 3.77 -22.91
CA THR A 128 33.48 2.88 -22.61
C THR A 128 33.08 1.42 -22.73
N LEU A 129 31.90 1.07 -22.22
CA LEU A 129 31.36 -0.29 -22.31
C LEU A 129 31.18 -0.72 -23.77
N VAL A 130 30.50 0.09 -24.58
CA VAL A 130 30.23 -0.23 -25.99
C VAL A 130 31.52 -0.27 -26.80
N GLU A 131 32.43 0.68 -26.61
CA GLU A 131 33.74 0.68 -27.28
C GLU A 131 34.55 -0.57 -26.92
N SER A 132 34.55 -1.00 -25.65
CA SER A 132 35.24 -2.22 -25.22
C SER A 132 34.72 -3.52 -25.84
N LEU A 133 33.49 -3.51 -26.37
CA LEU A 133 32.88 -4.67 -27.01
C LEU A 133 33.21 -4.76 -28.50
N PHE A 134 33.33 -3.62 -29.18
CA PHE A 134 33.36 -3.57 -30.65
C PHE A 134 34.66 -3.01 -31.23
N VAL A 135 35.43 -2.22 -30.48
CA VAL A 135 36.67 -1.59 -30.95
C VAL A 135 37.86 -2.46 -30.56
N SER A 136 38.43 -3.17 -31.54
CA SER A 136 39.56 -4.09 -31.35
C SER A 136 40.92 -3.44 -31.60
N ALA A 137 40.97 -2.32 -32.33
CA ALA A 137 42.21 -1.61 -32.68
C ALA A 137 42.12 -0.08 -32.48
N PRO A 138 41.98 0.42 -31.24
CA PRO A 138 41.87 1.86 -30.98
C PRO A 138 43.12 2.63 -31.46
N GLY A 139 42.92 3.77 -32.13
CA GLY A 139 44.01 4.61 -32.65
C GLY A 139 44.52 4.19 -34.03
N ARG A 140 43.94 3.13 -34.62
CA ARG A 140 44.13 2.78 -36.03
C ARG A 140 42.98 3.35 -36.86
N PRO A 141 43.19 3.75 -38.13
CA PRO A 141 42.13 4.30 -38.98
C PRO A 141 40.85 3.44 -39.01
N GLY A 142 40.95 2.12 -39.17
CA GLY A 142 39.80 1.21 -39.11
C GLY A 142 39.11 1.17 -37.75
N GLY A 143 39.87 1.01 -36.66
CA GLY A 143 39.30 1.03 -35.30
C GLY A 143 38.65 2.37 -34.93
N ASP A 144 39.16 3.49 -35.46
CA ASP A 144 38.59 4.82 -35.26
C ASP A 144 37.24 4.97 -35.97
N GLN A 145 37.08 4.38 -37.15
CA GLN A 145 35.80 4.31 -37.87
C GLN A 145 34.77 3.44 -37.15
N VAL A 146 35.20 2.28 -36.62
CA VAL A 146 34.32 1.42 -35.80
C VAL A 146 33.92 2.12 -34.49
N ARG A 147 34.85 2.86 -33.87
CA ARG A 147 34.55 3.69 -32.69
C ARG A 147 33.50 4.76 -32.99
N LEU A 148 33.58 5.43 -34.15
CA LEU A 148 32.54 6.38 -34.58
C LEU A 148 31.18 5.69 -34.76
N ALA A 149 31.14 4.51 -35.39
CA ALA A 149 29.91 3.72 -35.53
C ALA A 149 29.33 3.29 -34.18
N ALA A 150 30.18 2.85 -33.25
CA ALA A 150 29.82 2.43 -31.91
C ALA A 150 29.25 3.61 -31.07
N GLN A 151 29.85 4.79 -31.16
CA GLN A 151 29.38 6.00 -30.49
C GLN A 151 28.04 6.49 -31.08
N ASP A 152 27.88 6.47 -32.41
CA ASP A 152 26.60 6.82 -33.05
C ASP A 152 25.50 5.83 -32.69
N GLY A 153 25.76 4.53 -32.82
CA GLY A 153 24.83 3.47 -32.46
C GLY A 153 24.44 3.54 -30.98
N LEU A 154 25.37 3.87 -30.09
CA LEU A 154 25.06 4.14 -28.68
C LEU A 154 24.11 5.33 -28.54
N LYS A 155 24.47 6.49 -29.09
CA LYS A 155 23.75 7.75 -28.88
C LYS A 155 22.34 7.74 -29.50
N ARG A 156 22.21 7.23 -30.72
CA ARG A 156 20.99 7.31 -31.54
C ARG A 156 20.05 6.14 -31.30
N LEU A 157 20.56 4.95 -31.02
CA LEU A 157 19.78 3.71 -31.01
C LEU A 157 19.75 3.04 -29.63
N LEU A 158 20.91 2.60 -29.11
CA LEU A 158 20.98 1.84 -27.86
C LEU A 158 20.54 2.65 -26.64
N ALA A 159 21.09 3.86 -26.43
CA ALA A 159 20.82 4.63 -25.22
C ALA A 159 19.32 4.98 -25.07
N PRO A 160 18.61 5.48 -26.10
CA PRO A 160 17.16 5.70 -26.01
C PRO A 160 16.35 4.42 -25.78
N ALA A 161 16.72 3.30 -26.43
CA ALA A 161 16.02 2.03 -26.26
C ALA A 161 16.20 1.46 -24.84
N ILE A 162 17.44 1.40 -24.36
CA ILE A 162 17.78 0.91 -23.02
C ILE A 162 17.18 1.83 -21.95
N GLU A 163 17.25 3.15 -22.12
CA GLU A 163 16.57 4.08 -21.21
C GLU A 163 15.07 3.80 -21.18
N GLY A 164 14.41 3.57 -22.32
CA GLY A 164 13.00 3.19 -22.40
C GLY A 164 12.67 1.91 -21.60
N GLU A 165 13.45 0.84 -21.79
CA GLU A 165 13.32 -0.42 -21.04
C GLU A 165 13.49 -0.21 -19.54
N ILE A 166 14.53 0.52 -19.14
CA ILE A 166 14.84 0.81 -17.74
C ILE A 166 13.76 1.68 -17.10
N ARG A 167 13.23 2.64 -17.86
CA ARG A 167 12.11 3.48 -17.45
C ARG A 167 10.86 2.63 -17.19
N PHE A 168 10.58 1.63 -18.00
CA PHE A 168 9.46 0.72 -17.80
C PHE A 168 9.66 -0.16 -16.56
N GLU A 169 10.82 -0.80 -16.41
CA GLU A 169 11.11 -1.66 -15.26
C GLU A 169 11.11 -0.89 -13.92
N ALA A 170 11.65 0.33 -13.92
CA ALA A 170 11.62 1.20 -12.74
C ALA A 170 10.18 1.57 -12.34
N LYS A 171 9.31 1.83 -13.32
CA LYS A 171 7.89 2.09 -13.08
C LYS A 171 7.18 0.85 -12.53
N LYS A 172 7.41 -0.30 -13.14
CA LYS A 172 6.83 -1.59 -12.70
C LYS A 172 7.22 -1.93 -11.26
N LYS A 173 8.49 -1.74 -10.89
CA LYS A 173 8.97 -1.91 -9.51
C LYS A 173 8.29 -0.94 -8.55
N ALA A 174 8.15 0.34 -8.94
CA ALA A 174 7.47 1.34 -8.13
C ALA A 174 5.98 1.00 -7.92
N ASP A 175 5.29 0.57 -8.97
CA ASP A 175 3.87 0.18 -8.92
C ASP A 175 3.64 -1.00 -7.98
N ALA A 176 4.45 -2.05 -8.09
CA ALA A 176 4.33 -3.22 -7.24
C ALA A 176 4.43 -2.85 -5.74
N GLU A 177 5.39 -2.00 -5.38
CA GLU A 177 5.56 -1.56 -3.98
C GLU A 177 4.42 -0.64 -3.52
N ALA A 178 3.97 0.29 -4.37
CA ALA A 178 2.86 1.17 -4.03
C ALA A 178 1.54 0.39 -3.87
N ILE A 179 1.25 -0.55 -4.77
CA ILE A 179 0.08 -1.43 -4.71
C ILE A 179 0.10 -2.27 -3.43
N ARG A 180 1.27 -2.80 -3.02
CA ARG A 180 1.42 -3.52 -1.75
C ARG A 180 0.99 -2.66 -0.56
N ILE A 181 1.45 -1.41 -0.51
CA ILE A 181 1.09 -0.47 0.55
C ILE A 181 -0.41 -0.15 0.52
N PHE A 182 -0.99 0.07 -0.66
CA PHE A 182 -2.43 0.31 -0.81
C PHE A 182 -3.26 -0.88 -0.36
N ALA A 183 -2.82 -2.10 -0.67
CA ALA A 183 -3.44 -3.34 -0.20
C ALA A 183 -3.39 -3.47 1.33
N ASP A 184 -2.25 -3.14 1.94
CA ASP A 184 -2.11 -3.13 3.41
C ASP A 184 -3.00 -2.07 4.07
N ASN A 185 -3.09 -0.88 3.48
CA ASN A 185 -3.98 0.19 3.95
C ASN A 185 -5.45 -0.23 3.86
N LEU A 186 -5.88 -0.78 2.72
CA LEU A 186 -7.25 -1.28 2.55
C LEU A 186 -7.58 -2.35 3.59
N ARG A 187 -6.66 -3.29 3.84
CA ARG A 187 -6.84 -4.32 4.86
C ARG A 187 -7.12 -3.71 6.24
N GLN A 188 -6.40 -2.65 6.63
CA GLN A 188 -6.64 -1.98 7.90
C GLN A 188 -8.00 -1.27 7.95
N LEU A 189 -8.44 -0.67 6.84
CA LEU A 189 -9.77 -0.06 6.74
C LEU A 189 -10.88 -1.10 6.91
N LEU A 190 -10.76 -2.23 6.21
CA LEU A 190 -11.76 -3.31 6.23
C LEU A 190 -11.81 -4.01 7.59
N LEU A 191 -10.67 -4.17 8.27
CA LEU A 191 -10.57 -4.82 9.58
C LEU A 191 -10.67 -3.83 10.75
N ALA A 192 -11.13 -2.60 10.51
CA ALA A 192 -11.41 -1.65 11.57
C ALA A 192 -12.48 -2.19 12.53
N SER A 193 -12.35 -1.83 13.81
CA SER A 193 -13.21 -2.34 14.88
C SER A 193 -14.70 -2.00 14.61
N PRO A 194 -15.59 -2.98 14.55
CA PRO A 194 -17.03 -2.74 14.41
C PRO A 194 -17.64 -2.30 15.76
N LEU A 195 -18.58 -1.35 15.74
CA LEU A 195 -19.39 -1.04 16.93
C LEU A 195 -20.38 -2.17 17.26
N GLY A 196 -20.81 -2.93 16.25
CA GLY A 196 -21.80 -4.00 16.38
C GLY A 196 -23.24 -3.50 16.31
N GLN A 197 -24.16 -4.30 16.85
CA GLN A 197 -25.61 -4.12 16.70
C GLN A 197 -26.17 -3.09 17.70
N LYS A 198 -25.81 -1.82 17.50
CA LYS A 198 -26.35 -0.68 18.26
C LYS A 198 -27.21 0.20 17.38
N ARG A 199 -28.19 0.88 17.97
CA ARG A 199 -28.97 1.90 17.23
C ARG A 199 -28.13 3.17 17.04
N VAL A 200 -27.98 3.62 15.81
CA VAL A 200 -27.04 4.70 15.43
C VAL A 200 -27.77 5.90 14.85
N LEU A 201 -27.46 7.11 15.33
CA LEU A 201 -27.76 8.36 14.64
C LEU A 201 -26.53 8.76 13.82
N ALA A 202 -26.61 8.64 12.51
CA ALA A 202 -25.55 9.09 11.61
C ALA A 202 -25.77 10.55 11.22
N ILE A 203 -24.69 11.32 11.18
CA ILE A 203 -24.68 12.73 10.82
C ILE A 203 -23.63 12.91 9.72
N ASP A 204 -24.08 13.30 8.54
CA ASP A 204 -23.26 13.74 7.41
C ASP A 204 -23.10 15.27 7.46
N PRO A 205 -21.95 15.79 7.89
CA PRO A 205 -21.81 17.21 8.19
C PRO A 205 -21.87 18.11 6.95
N GLY A 206 -22.26 19.37 7.16
CA GLY A 206 -22.25 20.36 6.10
C GLY A 206 -22.63 21.75 6.60
N PHE A 207 -21.94 22.77 6.06
CA PHE A 207 -22.21 24.18 6.39
C PHE A 207 -23.49 24.69 5.71
N ARG A 208 -23.43 24.89 4.38
CA ARG A 208 -24.47 25.59 3.61
C ARG A 208 -25.76 24.77 3.47
N THR A 209 -25.64 23.47 3.25
CA THR A 209 -26.77 22.56 3.04
C THR A 209 -27.28 21.94 4.34
N GLY A 210 -26.68 22.28 5.49
CA GLY A 210 -26.94 21.62 6.76
C GLY A 210 -26.32 20.21 6.84
N CYS A 211 -26.47 19.62 8.01
CA CYS A 211 -26.03 18.27 8.31
C CYS A 211 -27.20 17.31 8.10
N LYS A 212 -27.03 16.29 7.25
CA LYS A 212 -28.06 15.28 7.03
C LYS A 212 -27.97 14.28 8.16
N VAL A 213 -29.10 13.88 8.71
CA VAL A 213 -29.17 12.90 9.79
C VAL A 213 -29.93 11.66 9.34
N ALA A 214 -29.48 10.48 9.77
CA ALA A 214 -30.12 9.20 9.52
C ALA A 214 -30.15 8.38 10.82
N CYS A 215 -31.35 8.00 11.26
CA CYS A 215 -31.55 7.08 12.39
C CYS A 215 -31.58 5.65 11.87
N LEU A 216 -30.68 4.82 12.38
CA LEU A 216 -30.55 3.40 12.04
C LEU A 216 -30.92 2.53 13.23
N ASP A 217 -31.60 1.41 12.97
CA ASP A 217 -31.77 0.37 14.00
C ASP A 217 -30.49 -0.45 14.22
N GLY A 218 -30.54 -1.42 15.15
CA GLY A 218 -29.39 -2.28 15.45
C GLY A 218 -28.95 -3.20 14.31
N GLN A 219 -29.72 -3.31 13.22
CA GLN A 219 -29.36 -4.05 12.01
C GLN A 219 -28.94 -3.10 10.87
N GLY A 220 -28.93 -1.79 11.10
CA GLY A 220 -28.56 -0.79 10.11
C GLY A 220 -29.69 -0.43 9.13
N LYS A 221 -30.94 -0.79 9.43
CA LYS A 221 -32.11 -0.35 8.65
C LYS A 221 -32.37 1.13 8.91
N LEU A 222 -32.60 1.89 7.85
CA LEU A 222 -33.02 3.30 7.96
C LEU A 222 -34.43 3.37 8.57
N LEU A 223 -34.55 4.07 9.70
CA LEU A 223 -35.80 4.32 10.41
C LEU A 223 -36.38 5.71 10.11
N TYR A 224 -35.50 6.71 10.02
CA TYR A 224 -35.86 8.11 9.83
C TYR A 224 -34.67 8.90 9.32
N HIS A 225 -34.90 9.97 8.58
CA HIS A 225 -33.87 10.92 8.19
C HIS A 225 -34.40 12.35 8.26
N ASP A 226 -33.50 13.32 8.40
CA ASP A 226 -33.83 14.75 8.44
C ASP A 226 -32.61 15.61 8.08
N VAL A 227 -32.76 16.93 8.15
CA VAL A 227 -31.65 17.88 8.06
C VAL A 227 -31.65 18.78 9.29
N ILE A 228 -30.49 18.91 9.92
CA ILE A 228 -30.24 19.83 11.03
C ILE A 228 -29.20 20.88 10.63
N HIS A 229 -29.18 22.02 11.30
CA HIS A 229 -28.26 23.13 11.02
C HIS A 229 -27.47 23.51 12.28
N PRO A 230 -26.54 22.65 12.73
CA PRO A 230 -25.80 22.86 13.98
C PRO A 230 -24.83 24.04 13.89
N THR A 231 -24.33 24.34 12.68
CA THR A 231 -23.41 25.46 12.40
C THR A 231 -24.14 26.72 11.90
N ALA A 232 -25.45 26.83 12.13
CA ALA A 232 -26.20 28.00 11.70
C ALA A 232 -25.73 29.27 12.44
N SER A 233 -25.65 30.38 11.73
CA SER A 233 -25.34 31.69 12.34
C SER A 233 -26.43 32.18 13.31
N SER A 234 -27.64 31.59 13.24
CA SER A 234 -28.76 31.90 14.12
C SER A 234 -28.74 30.98 15.36
N PRO A 235 -28.60 31.54 16.59
CA PRO A 235 -28.62 30.76 17.82
C PRO A 235 -29.91 29.93 18.01
N ALA A 236 -31.05 30.46 17.58
CA ALA A 236 -32.34 29.77 17.66
C ALA A 236 -32.37 28.50 16.80
N GLN A 237 -31.75 28.55 15.60
CA GLN A 237 -31.70 27.42 14.68
C GLN A 237 -30.74 26.33 15.16
N ALA A 238 -29.61 26.72 15.77
CA ALA A 238 -28.71 25.78 16.44
C ALA A 238 -29.40 25.10 17.64
N GLN A 239 -30.16 25.86 18.46
CA GLN A 239 -30.93 25.32 19.57
C GLN A 239 -32.03 24.34 19.09
N GLN A 240 -32.74 24.67 18.00
CA GLN A 240 -33.72 23.79 17.38
C GLN A 240 -33.08 22.48 16.90
N SER A 241 -31.89 22.56 16.30
CA SER A 241 -31.11 21.38 15.88
C SER A 241 -30.77 20.49 17.09
N GLY A 242 -30.46 21.09 18.25
CA GLY A 242 -30.11 20.34 19.45
C GLY A 242 -31.32 19.63 20.04
N ALA A 243 -32.47 20.33 20.09
CA ALA A 243 -33.74 19.74 20.48
C ALA A 243 -34.15 18.58 19.55
N ALA A 244 -33.94 18.74 18.24
CA ALA A 244 -34.21 17.69 17.25
C ALA A 244 -33.33 16.45 17.48
N VAL A 245 -32.03 16.62 17.70
CA VAL A 245 -31.12 15.50 18.02
C VAL A 245 -31.58 14.74 19.26
N LEU A 246 -31.87 15.43 20.37
CA LEU A 246 -32.33 14.80 21.60
C LEU A 246 -33.69 14.10 21.42
N ALA A 247 -34.61 14.70 20.66
CA ALA A 247 -35.91 14.10 20.35
C ALA A 247 -35.76 12.81 19.52
N LEU A 248 -34.89 12.81 18.51
CA LEU A 248 -34.58 11.63 17.69
C LEU A 248 -33.95 10.52 18.53
N MET A 249 -33.00 10.88 19.40
CA MET A 249 -32.38 9.92 20.31
C MET A 249 -33.39 9.25 21.23
N SER A 250 -34.28 10.04 21.83
CA SER A 250 -35.35 9.52 22.69
C SER A 250 -36.35 8.65 21.91
N ARG A 251 -36.82 9.13 20.76
CA ARG A 251 -37.82 8.43 19.93
C ARG A 251 -37.32 7.08 19.41
N PHE A 252 -36.06 7.01 18.98
CA PHE A 252 -35.52 5.80 18.35
C PHE A 252 -34.62 4.98 19.27
N GLY A 253 -34.38 5.42 20.51
CA GLY A 253 -33.52 4.73 21.46
C GLY A 253 -32.08 4.64 20.97
N ILE A 254 -31.54 5.75 20.45
CA ILE A 254 -30.19 5.80 19.87
C ILE A 254 -29.14 5.60 20.96
N GLU A 255 -28.18 4.73 20.70
CA GLU A 255 -27.07 4.39 21.60
C GLU A 255 -25.74 5.01 21.17
N ALA A 256 -25.60 5.33 19.88
CA ALA A 256 -24.39 5.90 19.32
C ALA A 256 -24.66 6.95 18.24
N ILE A 257 -23.76 7.92 18.12
CA ILE A 257 -23.78 8.97 17.10
C ILE A 257 -22.53 8.81 16.24
N ALA A 258 -22.75 8.60 14.95
CA ALA A 258 -21.69 8.52 13.93
C ALA A 258 -21.60 9.87 13.22
N ILE A 259 -20.42 10.50 13.17
CA ILE A 259 -20.22 11.79 12.51
C ILE A 259 -19.20 11.61 11.40
N GLY A 260 -19.55 11.94 10.16
CA GLY A 260 -18.62 11.92 9.02
C GLY A 260 -17.45 12.87 9.24
N ASN A 261 -16.23 12.48 8.88
CA ASN A 261 -15.02 13.28 9.07
C ASN A 261 -14.76 14.30 7.94
N GLY A 262 -15.79 14.69 7.21
CA GLY A 262 -15.74 15.67 6.14
C GLY A 262 -15.74 17.13 6.56
N THR A 263 -16.30 17.96 5.67
CA THR A 263 -16.44 19.40 5.87
C THR A 263 -17.46 19.68 6.99
N ALA A 264 -17.14 20.61 7.90
CA ALA A 264 -17.97 20.94 9.08
C ALA A 264 -18.07 19.86 10.16
N SER A 265 -17.26 18.80 10.07
CA SER A 265 -17.29 17.67 10.99
C SER A 265 -16.97 18.04 12.43
N ARG A 266 -16.03 18.97 12.65
CA ARG A 266 -15.61 19.39 14.00
C ARG A 266 -16.64 20.23 14.69
N GLU A 267 -17.20 21.20 13.99
CA GLU A 267 -18.26 22.06 14.51
C GLU A 267 -19.49 21.21 14.85
N THR A 268 -19.77 20.20 14.03
CA THR A 268 -20.83 19.21 14.29
C THR A 268 -20.51 18.34 15.50
N GLU A 269 -19.28 17.84 15.63
CA GLU A 269 -18.86 17.06 16.80
C GLU A 269 -18.94 17.88 18.09
N GLN A 270 -18.40 19.11 18.09
CA GLN A 270 -18.45 20.01 19.25
C GLN A 270 -19.90 20.32 19.63
N PHE A 271 -20.74 20.62 18.65
CA PHE A 271 -22.16 20.84 18.85
C PHE A 271 -22.83 19.63 19.52
N VAL A 272 -22.61 18.42 18.99
CA VAL A 272 -23.18 17.18 19.54
C VAL A 272 -22.67 16.92 20.96
N ARG A 273 -21.37 17.10 21.21
CA ARG A 273 -20.76 16.89 22.54
C ARG A 273 -21.22 17.91 23.58
N ALA A 274 -21.64 19.11 23.16
CA ALA A 274 -22.21 20.12 24.06
C ALA A 274 -23.66 19.83 24.46
N LEU A 275 -24.35 18.89 23.81
CA LEU A 275 -25.71 18.51 24.17
C LEU A 275 -25.73 17.64 25.44
N PRO A 276 -26.82 17.69 26.23
CA PRO A 276 -27.02 16.81 27.39
C PRO A 276 -27.40 15.39 26.93
N LEU A 277 -26.43 14.66 26.38
CA LEU A 277 -26.65 13.30 25.88
C LEU A 277 -26.91 12.30 27.02
N PRO A 278 -27.73 11.25 26.81
CA PRO A 278 -27.87 10.15 27.75
C PRO A 278 -26.52 9.54 28.14
N ALA A 279 -26.37 9.16 29.41
CA ALA A 279 -25.15 8.52 29.91
C ALA A 279 -24.83 7.24 29.11
N GLY A 280 -23.56 7.08 28.72
CA GLY A 280 -23.11 5.93 27.93
C GLY A 280 -23.31 6.07 26.41
N THR A 281 -23.85 7.19 25.91
CA THR A 281 -23.92 7.46 24.47
C THR A 281 -22.52 7.51 23.88
N ILE A 282 -22.29 6.75 22.81
CA ILE A 282 -21.01 6.73 22.09
C ILE A 282 -21.06 7.80 21.00
N VAL A 283 -20.08 8.72 20.97
CA VAL A 283 -19.93 9.69 19.87
C VAL A 283 -18.61 9.43 19.17
N ALA A 284 -18.68 9.10 17.89
CA ALA A 284 -17.53 8.67 17.11
C ALA A 284 -17.45 9.35 15.76
N MET A 285 -16.23 9.79 15.41
CA MET A 285 -15.88 10.21 14.07
C MET A 285 -15.71 8.99 13.16
N VAL A 286 -16.23 9.08 11.95
CA VAL A 286 -16.23 8.00 10.95
C VAL A 286 -15.65 8.51 9.66
N ASN A 287 -14.80 7.70 9.03
CA ASN A 287 -14.26 8.00 7.72
C ASN A 287 -15.38 7.99 6.67
N GLU A 288 -15.65 9.13 6.03
CA GLU A 288 -16.65 9.26 4.96
C GLU A 288 -16.07 9.08 3.56
N SER A 289 -14.77 8.78 3.43
CA SER A 289 -14.12 8.58 2.12
C SER A 289 -14.85 7.53 1.29
N GLY A 290 -15.29 7.91 0.10
CA GLY A 290 -16.09 7.05 -0.78
C GLY A 290 -17.58 6.95 -0.42
N ALA A 291 -18.09 7.63 0.61
CA ALA A 291 -19.52 7.66 0.92
C ALA A 291 -20.33 8.33 -0.21
N SER A 292 -19.75 9.35 -0.86
CA SER A 292 -20.31 9.98 -2.06
C SER A 292 -20.33 9.05 -3.28
N ILE A 293 -19.34 8.17 -3.40
CA ILE A 293 -19.28 7.16 -4.47
C ILE A 293 -20.35 6.10 -4.23
N TYR A 294 -20.51 5.66 -2.97
CA TYR A 294 -21.57 4.75 -2.58
C TYR A 294 -22.94 5.37 -2.88
N SER A 295 -23.22 6.58 -2.43
CA SER A 295 -24.55 7.17 -2.53
C SER A 295 -25.02 7.41 -3.97
N ALA A 296 -24.07 7.59 -4.89
CA ALA A 296 -24.30 7.71 -6.33
C ALA A 296 -24.24 6.37 -7.09
N SER A 297 -23.98 5.24 -6.39
CA SER A 297 -23.88 3.91 -6.99
C SER A 297 -25.24 3.26 -7.24
N ASP A 298 -25.28 2.27 -8.13
CA ASP A 298 -26.47 1.46 -8.38
C ASP A 298 -26.85 0.61 -7.15
N VAL A 299 -25.87 0.20 -6.35
CA VAL A 299 -26.11 -0.52 -5.09
C VAL A 299 -26.95 0.34 -4.14
N ALA A 300 -26.58 1.62 -3.96
CA ALA A 300 -27.35 2.50 -3.08
C ALA A 300 -28.72 2.89 -3.66
N ARG A 301 -28.84 2.98 -4.99
CA ARG A 301 -30.14 3.17 -5.66
C ARG A 301 -31.07 1.99 -5.47
N GLU A 302 -30.53 0.77 -5.49
CA GLU A 302 -31.29 -0.45 -5.24
C GLU A 302 -31.71 -0.59 -3.77
N GLU A 303 -30.80 -0.29 -2.83
CA GLU A 303 -31.12 -0.34 -1.39
C GLU A 303 -32.11 0.76 -0.98
N PHE A 304 -32.03 1.93 -1.59
CA PHE A 304 -32.81 3.12 -1.22
C PHE A 304 -33.34 3.88 -2.45
N PRO A 305 -34.30 3.29 -3.18
CA PRO A 305 -34.81 3.88 -4.42
C PRO A 305 -35.48 5.24 -4.20
N ASP A 306 -36.20 5.39 -3.09
CA ASP A 306 -36.99 6.58 -2.76
C ASP A 306 -36.19 7.65 -1.98
N GLN A 307 -34.91 7.42 -1.72
CA GLN A 307 -34.07 8.34 -0.95
C GLN A 307 -33.11 9.09 -1.85
N ASP A 308 -32.84 10.36 -1.55
CA ASP A 308 -31.86 11.15 -2.29
C ASP A 308 -30.41 10.77 -1.94
N VAL A 309 -29.48 11.30 -2.73
CA VAL A 309 -28.04 11.01 -2.62
C VAL A 309 -27.45 11.37 -1.26
N THR A 310 -27.96 12.39 -0.58
CA THR A 310 -27.42 12.87 0.69
C THR A 310 -27.83 11.97 1.85
N VAL A 311 -29.08 11.49 1.86
CA VAL A 311 -29.56 10.50 2.84
C VAL A 311 -28.79 9.19 2.72
N ARG A 312 -28.56 8.71 1.48
CA ARG A 312 -27.75 7.51 1.23
C ARG A 312 -26.32 7.65 1.78
N GLY A 313 -25.72 8.84 1.66
CA GLY A 313 -24.42 9.15 2.25
C GLY A 313 -24.42 9.03 3.77
N ALA A 314 -25.40 9.66 4.44
CA ALA A 314 -25.55 9.60 5.90
C ALA A 314 -25.78 8.15 6.39
N VAL A 315 -26.58 7.36 5.68
CA VAL A 315 -26.77 5.92 6.00
C VAL A 315 -25.44 5.16 5.94
N SER A 316 -24.61 5.42 4.92
CA SER A 316 -23.31 4.75 4.80
C SER A 316 -22.38 5.09 5.96
N ILE A 317 -22.36 6.35 6.41
CA ILE A 317 -21.58 6.78 7.58
C ILE A 317 -21.99 5.98 8.83
N GLY A 318 -23.30 5.85 9.08
CA GLY A 318 -23.81 5.08 10.22
C GLY A 318 -23.42 3.61 10.14
N ARG A 319 -23.63 2.98 8.97
CA ARG A 319 -23.31 1.56 8.76
C ARG A 319 -21.82 1.26 8.83
N ARG A 320 -20.95 2.19 8.42
CA ARG A 320 -19.49 2.07 8.60
C ARG A 320 -19.09 2.02 10.07
N LEU A 321 -19.75 2.78 10.94
CA LEU A 321 -19.51 2.67 12.39
C LEU A 321 -19.94 1.30 12.92
N MET A 322 -21.10 0.81 12.46
CA MET A 322 -21.66 -0.48 12.88
C MET A 322 -20.76 -1.65 12.46
N ASP A 323 -20.41 -1.73 11.17
CA ASP A 323 -19.49 -2.72 10.63
C ASP A 323 -18.78 -2.16 9.37
N PRO A 324 -17.51 -1.73 9.48
CA PRO A 324 -16.74 -1.20 8.37
C PRO A 324 -16.64 -2.16 7.19
N LEU A 325 -16.42 -3.45 7.46
CA LEU A 325 -16.26 -4.47 6.42
C LEU A 325 -17.54 -4.60 5.61
N ALA A 326 -18.68 -4.78 6.28
CA ALA A 326 -19.97 -5.03 5.61
C ALA A 326 -20.44 -3.85 4.75
N GLU A 327 -20.03 -2.62 5.10
CA GLU A 327 -20.40 -1.43 4.35
C GLU A 327 -19.37 -1.08 3.26
N LEU A 328 -18.07 -1.21 3.50
CA LEU A 328 -17.03 -0.88 2.51
C LEU A 328 -16.99 -1.85 1.32
N VAL A 329 -17.38 -3.11 1.50
CA VAL A 329 -17.45 -4.09 0.39
C VAL A 329 -18.48 -3.74 -0.67
N LYS A 330 -19.39 -2.80 -0.40
CA LYS A 330 -20.38 -2.31 -1.37
C LYS A 330 -19.77 -1.37 -2.42
N LEU A 331 -18.55 -0.90 -2.17
CA LEU A 331 -17.79 -0.04 -3.08
C LEU A 331 -16.88 -0.87 -3.98
N ASP A 332 -16.56 -0.33 -5.16
CA ASP A 332 -15.40 -0.78 -5.92
C ASP A 332 -14.15 -0.50 -5.05
N PRO A 333 -13.31 -1.51 -4.72
CA PRO A 333 -12.17 -1.32 -3.83
C PRO A 333 -11.20 -0.22 -4.29
N LYS A 334 -11.06 0.00 -5.61
CA LYS A 334 -10.20 1.07 -6.16
C LYS A 334 -10.72 2.48 -5.88
N SER A 335 -12.01 2.59 -5.55
CA SER A 335 -12.68 3.85 -5.23
C SER A 335 -12.56 4.20 -3.75
N ILE A 336 -12.10 3.26 -2.92
CA ILE A 336 -11.71 3.53 -1.55
C ILE A 336 -10.35 4.23 -1.61
N GLY A 337 -10.23 5.42 -1.01
CA GLY A 337 -8.97 6.16 -0.99
C GLY A 337 -7.92 5.42 -0.17
N VAL A 338 -7.07 4.64 -0.83
CA VAL A 338 -6.10 3.73 -0.19
C VAL A 338 -4.67 4.26 -0.22
N GLY A 339 -4.42 5.33 -0.98
CA GLY A 339 -3.16 6.06 -0.90
C GLY A 339 -2.95 7.14 -1.94
N GLN A 340 -1.87 7.90 -1.78
CA GLN A 340 -1.43 8.87 -2.77
C GLN A 340 -0.96 8.13 -4.03
N TYR A 341 -1.20 8.72 -5.20
CA TYR A 341 -0.82 8.16 -6.50
C TYR A 341 -1.53 6.85 -6.90
N GLN A 342 -2.64 6.49 -6.24
CA GLN A 342 -3.42 5.29 -6.59
C GLN A 342 -3.91 5.28 -8.06
N HIS A 343 -4.07 6.45 -8.67
CA HIS A 343 -4.47 6.59 -10.08
C HIS A 343 -3.28 6.57 -11.04
N ASP A 344 -2.06 6.63 -10.52
CA ASP A 344 -0.82 6.71 -11.31
C ASP A 344 -0.13 5.33 -11.45
N VAL A 345 -0.57 4.31 -10.71
CA VAL A 345 -0.08 2.92 -10.80
C VAL A 345 -0.83 2.11 -11.87
N ASP A 346 -0.32 0.92 -12.23
CA ASP A 346 -1.06 -0.04 -13.05
C ASP A 346 -2.43 -0.38 -12.44
N GLN A 347 -3.50 0.08 -13.11
CA GLN A 347 -4.87 -0.03 -12.61
C GLN A 347 -5.40 -1.47 -12.62
N ALA A 348 -4.91 -2.34 -13.50
CA ALA A 348 -5.34 -3.73 -13.57
C ALA A 348 -4.67 -4.57 -12.46
N ALA A 349 -3.40 -4.30 -12.18
CA ALA A 349 -2.69 -4.88 -11.04
C ALA A 349 -3.27 -4.37 -9.71
N LEU A 350 -3.55 -3.07 -9.60
CA LEU A 350 -4.20 -2.48 -8.42
C LEU A 350 -5.55 -3.15 -8.14
N LYS A 351 -6.44 -3.21 -9.14
CA LYS A 351 -7.77 -3.80 -8.97
C LYS A 351 -7.69 -5.24 -8.45
N ARG A 352 -6.88 -6.08 -9.10
CA ARG A 352 -6.70 -7.48 -8.67
C ARG A 352 -6.21 -7.57 -7.23
N SER A 353 -5.19 -6.78 -6.87
CA SER A 353 -4.64 -6.81 -5.52
C SER A 353 -5.63 -6.34 -4.46
N LEU A 354 -6.46 -5.32 -4.74
CA LEU A 354 -7.46 -4.83 -3.79
C LEU A 354 -8.64 -5.82 -3.67
N ASP A 355 -9.08 -6.43 -4.76
CA ASP A 355 -10.11 -7.49 -4.75
C ASP A 355 -9.64 -8.68 -3.89
N ASP A 356 -8.38 -9.12 -4.05
CA ASP A 356 -7.80 -10.20 -3.26
C ASP A 356 -7.76 -9.86 -1.76
N VAL A 357 -7.48 -8.61 -1.40
CA VAL A 357 -7.53 -8.14 -0.01
C VAL A 357 -8.95 -8.19 0.53
N VAL A 358 -9.95 -7.79 -0.25
CA VAL A 358 -11.35 -7.85 0.19
C VAL A 358 -11.77 -9.29 0.43
N VAL A 359 -11.48 -10.20 -0.50
CA VAL A 359 -11.74 -11.64 -0.33
C VAL A 359 -11.04 -12.15 0.92
N SER A 360 -9.76 -11.83 1.12
CA SER A 360 -9.01 -12.25 2.31
C SER A 360 -9.62 -11.72 3.61
N CYS A 361 -10.08 -10.47 3.66
CA CYS A 361 -10.69 -9.88 4.86
C CYS A 361 -12.07 -10.48 5.15
N VAL A 362 -12.92 -10.64 4.12
CA VAL A 362 -14.27 -11.20 4.26
C VAL A 362 -14.20 -12.64 4.76
N ASN A 363 -13.35 -13.47 4.18
CA ASN A 363 -13.21 -14.86 4.59
C ASN A 363 -12.45 -14.99 5.92
N GLY A 364 -11.51 -14.09 6.21
CA GLY A 364 -10.80 -14.06 7.50
C GLY A 364 -11.70 -13.66 8.68
N VAL A 365 -12.69 -12.78 8.46
CA VAL A 365 -13.71 -12.45 9.46
C VAL A 365 -14.79 -13.52 9.52
N GLY A 366 -15.21 -14.04 8.36
CA GLY A 366 -16.38 -14.90 8.17
C GLY A 366 -17.67 -14.09 8.03
N VAL A 367 -18.73 -14.71 7.51
CA VAL A 367 -19.99 -14.00 7.15
C VAL A 367 -21.20 -14.68 7.76
N GLU A 368 -22.08 -13.93 8.41
CA GLU A 368 -23.36 -14.46 8.92
C GLU A 368 -24.36 -14.64 7.76
N LEU A 369 -24.70 -15.88 7.45
CA LEU A 369 -25.47 -16.26 6.27
C LEU A 369 -26.86 -15.62 6.24
N ASN A 370 -27.51 -15.55 7.41
CA ASN A 370 -28.89 -15.11 7.51
C ASN A 370 -29.08 -13.60 7.50
N THR A 371 -28.02 -12.81 7.65
CA THR A 371 -28.11 -11.33 7.67
C THR A 371 -27.25 -10.65 6.62
N ALA A 372 -26.29 -11.37 6.01
CA ALA A 372 -25.37 -10.78 5.05
C ALA A 372 -26.08 -10.24 3.79
N SER A 373 -25.53 -9.14 3.28
CA SER A 373 -25.92 -8.58 1.98
C SER A 373 -25.37 -9.43 0.83
N LYS A 374 -25.97 -9.30 -0.35
CA LYS A 374 -25.46 -9.96 -1.56
C LYS A 374 -24.04 -9.50 -1.91
N GLN A 375 -23.67 -8.25 -1.59
CA GLN A 375 -22.34 -7.70 -1.84
C GLN A 375 -21.29 -8.37 -0.95
N LEU A 376 -21.59 -8.55 0.35
CA LEU A 376 -20.68 -9.24 1.26
C LEU A 376 -20.53 -10.72 0.89
N LEU A 377 -21.64 -11.41 0.58
CA LEU A 377 -21.64 -12.81 0.14
C LEU A 377 -20.85 -13.02 -1.16
N ALA A 378 -20.81 -12.04 -2.06
CA ALA A 378 -20.09 -12.16 -3.33
C ALA A 378 -18.57 -12.34 -3.15
N TYR A 379 -18.01 -11.89 -2.03
CA TYR A 379 -16.60 -12.04 -1.70
C TYR A 379 -16.28 -13.30 -0.88
N VAL A 380 -17.29 -14.09 -0.51
CA VAL A 380 -17.07 -15.39 0.13
C VAL A 380 -16.51 -16.37 -0.89
N SER A 381 -15.49 -17.13 -0.48
CA SER A 381 -14.81 -18.11 -1.32
C SER A 381 -15.83 -19.05 -1.97
N GLY A 382 -15.73 -19.23 -3.30
CA GLY A 382 -16.62 -20.12 -4.07
C GLY A 382 -18.04 -19.59 -4.34
N VAL A 383 -18.42 -18.40 -3.88
CA VAL A 383 -19.78 -17.84 -4.07
C VAL A 383 -19.85 -16.93 -5.30
N GLY A 384 -19.15 -15.80 -5.28
CA GLY A 384 -19.22 -14.81 -6.35
C GLY A 384 -20.61 -14.13 -6.50
N PRO A 385 -20.76 -13.15 -7.40
CA PRO A 385 -21.97 -12.33 -7.47
C PRO A 385 -23.25 -13.10 -7.80
N SER A 386 -23.17 -14.10 -8.68
CA SER A 386 -24.35 -14.84 -9.14
C SER A 386 -24.93 -15.76 -8.05
N LEU A 387 -24.08 -16.50 -7.31
CA LEU A 387 -24.58 -17.33 -6.22
C LEU A 387 -25.01 -16.49 -5.03
N ALA A 388 -24.33 -15.37 -4.75
CA ALA A 388 -24.73 -14.45 -3.68
C ALA A 388 -26.18 -13.95 -3.85
N ALA A 389 -26.56 -13.55 -5.08
CA ALA A 389 -27.94 -13.15 -5.38
C ALA A 389 -28.95 -14.29 -5.14
N LYS A 390 -28.58 -15.54 -5.48
CA LYS A 390 -29.46 -16.69 -5.28
C LYS A 390 -29.58 -17.12 -3.83
N ILE A 391 -28.50 -17.01 -3.05
CA ILE A 391 -28.54 -17.26 -1.60
C ILE A 391 -29.52 -16.30 -0.94
N VAL A 392 -29.46 -15.01 -1.31
CA VAL A 392 -30.39 -14.00 -0.79
C VAL A 392 -31.83 -14.27 -1.27
N SER A 393 -32.06 -14.51 -2.56
CA SER A 393 -33.39 -14.86 -3.08
C SER A 393 -33.98 -16.07 -2.38
N TRP A 394 -33.18 -17.12 -2.19
CA TRP A 394 -33.62 -18.33 -1.50
C TRP A 394 -33.99 -18.03 -0.05
N ARG A 395 -33.18 -17.24 0.67
CA ARG A 395 -33.43 -16.79 2.05
C ARG A 395 -34.72 -15.98 2.15
N ASP A 396 -34.96 -15.09 1.19
CA ASP A 396 -36.15 -14.23 1.19
C ASP A 396 -37.43 -15.03 0.89
N GLU A 397 -37.33 -16.08 0.07
CA GLU A 397 -38.44 -16.98 -0.28
C GLU A 397 -38.74 -18.05 0.78
N HIS A 398 -37.70 -18.62 1.40
CA HIS A 398 -37.81 -19.81 2.27
C HIS A 398 -37.56 -19.51 3.75
N GLY A 399 -37.16 -18.29 4.09
CA GLY A 399 -36.75 -17.88 5.43
C GLY A 399 -35.27 -18.17 5.72
N ALA A 400 -34.91 -18.00 7.00
CA ALA A 400 -33.55 -18.19 7.46
C ALA A 400 -33.05 -19.64 7.24
N PHE A 401 -31.78 -19.79 6.86
CA PHE A 401 -31.12 -21.08 6.80
C PHE A 401 -30.97 -21.67 8.21
N PRO A 402 -31.48 -22.89 8.48
CA PRO A 402 -31.35 -23.53 9.78
C PRO A 402 -29.98 -24.17 10.01
N SER A 403 -29.24 -24.45 8.93
CA SER A 403 -27.91 -25.04 8.98
C SER A 403 -27.12 -24.73 7.71
N ARG A 404 -25.79 -24.88 7.76
CA ARG A 404 -24.94 -24.72 6.56
C ARG A 404 -25.36 -25.66 5.45
N GLN A 405 -25.69 -26.90 5.79
CA GLN A 405 -26.07 -27.93 4.81
C GLN A 405 -27.27 -27.52 3.94
N ALA A 406 -28.16 -26.65 4.45
CA ALA A 406 -29.28 -26.13 3.68
C ALA A 406 -28.84 -25.29 2.47
N LEU A 407 -27.59 -24.81 2.40
CA LEU A 407 -27.03 -24.15 1.22
C LEU A 407 -27.07 -25.03 -0.04
N LEU A 408 -27.00 -26.35 0.08
CA LEU A 408 -27.11 -27.26 -1.05
C LEU A 408 -28.51 -27.25 -1.71
N LYS A 409 -29.51 -26.66 -1.05
CA LYS A 409 -30.85 -26.43 -1.62
C LYS A 409 -30.89 -25.20 -2.52
N VAL A 410 -29.86 -24.34 -2.48
CA VAL A 410 -29.79 -23.12 -3.30
C VAL A 410 -29.51 -23.50 -4.77
N PRO A 411 -30.31 -23.02 -5.73
CA PRO A 411 -30.11 -23.36 -7.14
C PRO A 411 -28.70 -23.03 -7.66
N ARG A 412 -28.05 -24.03 -8.26
CA ARG A 412 -26.67 -23.99 -8.80
C ARG A 412 -25.55 -23.89 -7.75
N LEU A 413 -25.86 -24.01 -6.46
CA LEU A 413 -24.84 -24.20 -5.42
C LEU A 413 -24.57 -25.70 -5.29
N GLY A 414 -23.57 -26.18 -6.03
CA GLY A 414 -23.17 -27.59 -6.02
C GLY A 414 -22.21 -27.96 -4.89
N PRO A 415 -21.88 -29.25 -4.72
CA PRO A 415 -20.99 -29.73 -3.66
C PRO A 415 -19.63 -29.04 -3.61
N LYS A 416 -19.04 -28.70 -4.77
CA LYS A 416 -17.74 -28.01 -4.79
C LYS A 416 -17.84 -26.56 -4.33
N ALA A 417 -18.90 -25.84 -4.71
CA ALA A 417 -19.13 -24.49 -4.22
C ALA A 417 -19.38 -24.49 -2.71
N PHE A 418 -20.15 -25.48 -2.22
CA PHE A 418 -20.38 -25.69 -0.80
C PHE A 418 -19.07 -25.94 -0.03
N GLU A 419 -18.22 -26.86 -0.50
CA GLU A 419 -16.90 -27.13 0.09
C GLU A 419 -16.03 -25.86 0.17
N GLN A 420 -16.10 -24.98 -0.83
CA GLN A 420 -15.32 -23.75 -0.84
C GLN A 420 -15.86 -22.67 0.10
N CYS A 421 -17.18 -22.60 0.33
CA CYS A 421 -17.82 -21.51 1.06
C CYS A 421 -18.22 -21.85 2.51
N ALA A 422 -18.51 -23.11 2.83
CA ALA A 422 -19.21 -23.48 4.05
C ALA A 422 -18.42 -23.13 5.33
N GLY A 423 -17.09 -23.20 5.30
CA GLY A 423 -16.25 -22.83 6.45
C GLY A 423 -16.24 -21.33 6.77
N PHE A 424 -16.60 -20.49 5.80
CA PHE A 424 -16.61 -19.02 5.94
C PHE A 424 -18.00 -18.46 6.22
N LEU A 425 -19.06 -19.24 5.98
CA LEU A 425 -20.45 -18.87 6.25
C LEU A 425 -20.85 -19.37 7.62
N ARG A 426 -21.41 -18.52 8.47
CA ARG A 426 -21.87 -18.85 9.82
C ARG A 426 -23.38 -18.82 9.88
N VAL A 427 -23.96 -19.69 10.69
CA VAL A 427 -25.37 -19.70 11.04
C VAL A 427 -25.46 -19.63 12.56
N ARG A 428 -25.79 -18.45 13.09
CA ARG A 428 -26.10 -18.29 14.51
C ARG A 428 -27.37 -19.08 14.85
N ASP A 429 -27.35 -19.73 16.02
CA ASP A 429 -28.45 -20.55 16.52
C ASP A 429 -28.90 -21.66 15.53
N GLY A 430 -27.95 -22.16 14.72
CA GLY A 430 -28.20 -23.25 13.78
C GLY A 430 -28.44 -24.60 14.46
N GLU A 431 -28.94 -25.56 13.68
CA GLU A 431 -29.23 -26.94 14.14
C GLU A 431 -27.99 -27.63 14.73
N HIS A 432 -26.81 -27.35 14.17
CA HIS A 432 -25.54 -27.89 14.65
C HIS A 432 -24.72 -26.79 15.36
N PRO A 433 -24.21 -27.00 16.60
CA PRO A 433 -23.48 -25.98 17.34
C PRO A 433 -22.23 -25.42 16.63
N LEU A 434 -21.61 -26.22 15.76
CA LEU A 434 -20.43 -25.81 14.99
C LEU A 434 -20.75 -24.89 13.81
N ASP A 435 -22.02 -24.72 13.42
CA ASP A 435 -22.40 -23.83 12.31
C ASP A 435 -22.10 -22.35 12.63
N ALA A 436 -21.93 -22.00 13.90
CA ALA A 436 -21.48 -20.66 14.33
C ALA A 436 -19.94 -20.49 14.33
N SER A 437 -19.17 -21.57 14.08
CA SER A 437 -17.70 -21.62 14.19
C SER A 437 -17.01 -21.72 12.83
N ALA A 438 -15.71 -21.46 12.71
CA ALA A 438 -14.94 -21.68 11.49
C ALA A 438 -14.64 -23.17 11.20
N VAL A 439 -15.08 -24.12 12.05
CA VAL A 439 -14.90 -25.55 11.78
C VAL A 439 -15.67 -25.92 10.52
N HIS A 440 -14.99 -26.45 9.51
CA HIS A 440 -15.60 -26.85 8.26
C HIS A 440 -16.51 -28.08 8.45
N PRO A 441 -17.69 -28.18 7.77
CA PRO A 441 -18.59 -29.33 7.87
C PRO A 441 -17.94 -30.70 7.61
N GLU A 442 -16.88 -30.75 6.80
CA GLU A 442 -16.12 -31.99 6.56
C GLU A 442 -15.48 -32.57 7.84
N SER A 443 -15.26 -31.72 8.85
CA SER A 443 -14.64 -32.08 10.12
C SER A 443 -15.64 -32.32 11.26
N TYR A 444 -16.95 -32.20 11.01
CA TYR A 444 -17.96 -32.35 12.07
C TYR A 444 -17.91 -33.74 12.72
N GLN A 445 -17.77 -34.78 11.90
CA GLN A 445 -17.68 -36.16 12.39
C GLN A 445 -16.52 -36.39 13.36
N VAL A 446 -15.41 -35.65 13.19
CA VAL A 446 -14.25 -35.72 14.08
C VAL A 446 -14.58 -35.10 15.44
N VAL A 447 -15.23 -33.94 15.45
CA VAL A 447 -15.66 -33.27 16.69
C VAL A 447 -16.76 -34.06 17.41
N ASP A 448 -17.70 -34.64 16.67
CA ASP A 448 -18.74 -35.53 17.21
C ASP A 448 -18.12 -36.77 17.88
N ARG A 449 -17.02 -37.28 17.32
CA ARG A 449 -16.27 -38.38 17.94
C ARG A 449 -15.59 -37.92 19.23
N MET A 450 -14.94 -36.76 19.23
CA MET A 450 -14.35 -36.18 20.45
C MET A 450 -15.39 -36.04 21.57
N ALA A 451 -16.57 -35.51 21.26
CA ALA A 451 -17.64 -35.35 22.24
C ALA A 451 -18.11 -36.70 22.80
N ARG A 452 -18.31 -37.70 21.93
CA ARG A 452 -18.69 -39.07 22.32
C ARG A 452 -17.63 -39.76 23.19
N ASP A 453 -16.36 -39.66 22.84
CA ASP A 453 -15.25 -40.27 23.60
C ASP A 453 -15.12 -39.68 25.02
N LEU A 454 -15.57 -38.43 25.21
CA LEU A 454 -15.61 -37.76 26.51
C LEU A 454 -16.96 -37.90 27.25
N GLY A 455 -17.98 -38.48 26.61
CA GLY A 455 -19.33 -38.64 27.18
C GLY A 455 -20.09 -37.32 27.33
N CYS A 456 -19.89 -36.37 26.43
CA CYS A 456 -20.51 -35.04 26.46
C CYS A 456 -21.14 -34.66 25.10
N ALA A 457 -21.87 -33.56 25.05
CA ALA A 457 -22.34 -32.97 23.79
C ALA A 457 -21.30 -32.02 23.19
N VAL A 458 -21.37 -31.78 21.86
CA VAL A 458 -20.49 -30.81 21.19
C VAL A 458 -20.65 -29.40 21.79
N GLY A 459 -21.87 -29.03 22.19
CA GLY A 459 -22.12 -27.76 22.88
C GLY A 459 -21.36 -27.62 24.20
N ASP A 460 -21.09 -28.73 24.90
CA ASP A 460 -20.30 -28.72 26.13
C ASP A 460 -18.82 -28.45 25.83
N LEU A 461 -18.30 -29.02 24.74
CA LEU A 461 -16.93 -28.74 24.26
C LEU A 461 -16.71 -27.27 23.88
N LEU A 462 -17.76 -26.54 23.49
CA LEU A 462 -17.68 -25.10 23.20
C LEU A 462 -17.62 -24.25 24.49
N ARG A 463 -18.23 -24.73 25.58
CA ARG A 463 -18.37 -23.96 26.83
C ARG A 463 -17.28 -24.28 27.85
N ASP A 464 -16.84 -25.54 27.92
CA ASP A 464 -15.99 -26.04 29.00
C ASP A 464 -14.54 -26.26 28.52
N ALA A 465 -13.61 -25.49 29.09
CA ALA A 465 -12.18 -25.63 28.82
C ALA A 465 -11.60 -26.95 29.35
N SER A 466 -12.10 -27.45 30.48
CA SER A 466 -11.60 -28.67 31.11
C SER A 466 -11.88 -29.92 30.28
N LEU A 467 -13.01 -29.93 29.54
CA LEU A 467 -13.30 -31.00 28.59
C LEU A 467 -12.34 -30.95 27.40
N ARG A 468 -12.08 -29.77 26.84
CA ARG A 468 -11.13 -29.61 25.72
C ARG A 468 -9.71 -30.06 26.07
N GLU A 469 -9.25 -29.75 27.29
CA GLU A 469 -7.92 -30.15 27.77
C GLU A 469 -7.73 -31.67 27.89
N ARG A 470 -8.82 -32.43 28.04
CA ARG A 470 -8.79 -33.90 28.09
C ARG A 470 -8.62 -34.55 26.71
N ILE A 471 -8.81 -33.80 25.62
CA ILE A 471 -8.72 -34.31 24.25
C ILE A 471 -7.26 -34.47 23.85
N ARG A 472 -6.85 -35.70 23.53
CA ARG A 472 -5.55 -35.99 22.92
C ARG A 472 -5.69 -36.02 21.40
N VAL A 473 -5.30 -34.92 20.73
CA VAL A 473 -5.51 -34.72 19.29
C VAL A 473 -4.91 -35.82 18.42
N GLU A 474 -3.80 -36.44 18.86
CA GLU A 474 -3.13 -37.51 18.12
C GLU A 474 -4.04 -38.73 17.88
N GLN A 475 -5.04 -38.92 18.75
CA GLN A 475 -6.01 -40.03 18.60
C GLN A 475 -6.99 -39.80 17.46
N TYR A 476 -7.16 -38.56 16.98
CA TYR A 476 -8.18 -38.17 16.01
C TYR A 476 -7.62 -37.92 14.61
N VAL A 477 -6.34 -38.22 14.38
CA VAL A 477 -5.72 -38.14 13.04
C VAL A 477 -6.37 -39.17 12.12
N THR A 478 -6.72 -38.74 10.91
CA THR A 478 -7.27 -39.60 9.85
C THR A 478 -6.43 -39.43 8.58
N GLU A 479 -6.76 -40.17 7.51
CA GLU A 479 -6.12 -39.99 6.20
C GLU A 479 -6.33 -38.58 5.63
N THR A 480 -7.44 -37.92 5.98
CA THR A 480 -7.83 -36.61 5.46
C THR A 480 -7.65 -35.46 6.46
N THR A 481 -7.54 -35.77 7.76
CA THR A 481 -7.45 -34.77 8.84
C THR A 481 -6.14 -34.93 9.60
N GLY A 482 -5.19 -34.03 9.34
CA GLY A 482 -3.89 -33.98 10.00
C GLY A 482 -3.88 -33.20 11.32
N LEU A 483 -2.75 -33.28 12.04
CA LEU A 483 -2.54 -32.55 13.30
C LEU A 483 -2.75 -31.02 13.22
N PRO A 484 -2.33 -30.31 12.15
CA PRO A 484 -2.60 -28.88 12.03
C PRO A 484 -4.11 -28.57 12.10
N THR A 485 -4.92 -29.27 11.30
CA THR A 485 -6.38 -29.11 11.28
C THR A 485 -7.01 -29.40 12.64
N LEU A 486 -6.56 -30.45 13.33
CA LEU A 486 -7.09 -30.78 14.67
C LEU A 486 -6.77 -29.72 15.71
N ARG A 487 -5.58 -29.08 15.62
CA ARG A 487 -5.19 -27.97 16.49
C ARG A 487 -6.04 -26.73 16.20
N ASP A 488 -6.29 -26.45 14.93
CA ASP A 488 -7.16 -25.34 14.53
C ASP A 488 -8.60 -25.57 15.00
N ILE A 489 -9.11 -26.81 14.89
CA ILE A 489 -10.42 -27.19 15.43
C ILE A 489 -10.47 -26.95 16.94
N LEU A 490 -9.49 -27.40 17.72
CA LEU A 490 -9.48 -27.17 19.17
C LEU A 490 -9.42 -25.67 19.52
N ALA A 491 -8.63 -24.89 18.79
CA ALA A 491 -8.55 -23.45 18.98
C ALA A 491 -9.89 -22.77 18.68
N GLU A 492 -10.57 -23.23 17.64
CA GLU A 492 -11.89 -22.75 17.23
C GLU A 492 -12.99 -23.15 18.22
N LEU A 493 -12.98 -24.39 18.74
CA LEU A 493 -13.90 -24.81 19.80
C LEU A 493 -13.75 -23.96 21.07
N ALA A 494 -12.57 -23.45 21.36
CA ALA A 494 -12.34 -22.57 22.50
C ALA A 494 -12.97 -21.18 22.31
N ARG A 495 -13.09 -20.71 21.07
CA ARG A 495 -13.62 -19.37 20.72
C ARG A 495 -14.35 -19.42 19.37
N PRO A 496 -15.54 -20.04 19.29
CA PRO A 496 -16.22 -20.28 18.02
C PRO A 496 -16.62 -18.96 17.35
N GLY A 497 -16.28 -18.84 16.08
CA GLY A 497 -16.60 -17.71 15.24
C GLY A 497 -15.92 -16.42 15.70
N ARG A 498 -14.76 -16.52 16.35
CA ARG A 498 -14.04 -15.35 16.87
C ARG A 498 -13.77 -14.35 15.76
N ASP A 499 -14.28 -13.13 15.94
CA ASP A 499 -13.93 -12.01 15.08
C ASP A 499 -12.44 -11.65 15.26
N PRO A 500 -11.62 -11.61 14.19
CA PRO A 500 -10.21 -11.24 14.29
C PRO A 500 -10.00 -9.74 14.52
N ARG A 501 -11.05 -8.92 14.36
CA ARG A 501 -11.00 -7.46 14.55
C ARG A 501 -10.91 -7.10 16.04
N ARG A 502 -10.38 -5.91 16.31
CA ARG A 502 -10.26 -5.39 17.69
C ARG A 502 -11.63 -4.94 18.20
N GLU A 503 -11.75 -4.83 19.52
CA GLU A 503 -12.91 -4.18 20.13
C GLU A 503 -12.95 -2.69 19.78
N PHE A 504 -14.15 -2.11 19.77
CA PHE A 504 -14.35 -0.71 19.46
C PHE A 504 -13.93 0.18 20.62
N GLU A 505 -13.20 1.25 20.31
CA GLU A 505 -12.83 2.28 21.28
C GLU A 505 -13.14 3.66 20.71
N ALA A 506 -13.85 4.49 21.48
CA ALA A 506 -14.10 5.88 21.09
C ALA A 506 -12.78 6.69 21.00
N PHE A 507 -12.74 7.69 20.12
CA PHE A 507 -11.63 8.65 19.98
C PHE A 507 -12.18 10.07 19.97
N GLY A 508 -11.43 11.01 20.54
CA GLY A 508 -11.73 12.43 20.52
C GLY A 508 -10.46 13.24 20.27
N PHE A 509 -10.59 14.29 19.46
CA PHE A 509 -9.52 15.25 19.22
C PHE A 509 -9.37 16.23 20.40
N LYS A 510 -8.24 16.95 20.44
CA LYS A 510 -8.03 18.01 21.44
C LYS A 510 -8.94 19.22 21.16
N GLU A 511 -9.58 19.74 22.20
CA GLU A 511 -10.40 20.95 22.12
C GLU A 511 -9.55 22.20 21.79
N GLY A 512 -10.14 23.12 21.02
CA GLY A 512 -9.57 24.46 20.74
C GLY A 512 -8.57 24.58 19.58
N VAL A 513 -8.17 23.49 18.94
CA VAL A 513 -7.27 23.51 17.76
C VAL A 513 -8.09 23.13 16.54
N GLN A 514 -8.47 24.06 15.65
CA GLN A 514 -9.42 23.82 14.55
C GLN A 514 -8.84 24.04 13.16
N LYS A 515 -8.02 25.06 13.00
CA LYS A 515 -7.47 25.49 11.72
C LYS A 515 -5.95 25.35 11.71
N LEU A 516 -5.38 25.46 10.52
CA LEU A 516 -3.92 25.37 10.33
C LEU A 516 -3.19 26.47 11.11
N GLU A 517 -3.84 27.64 11.24
CA GLU A 517 -3.34 28.81 11.95
C GLU A 517 -3.32 28.63 13.47
N ASP A 518 -4.05 27.66 14.02
CA ASP A 518 -4.07 27.37 15.46
C ASP A 518 -2.89 26.48 15.89
N LEU A 519 -2.08 26.00 14.94
CA LEU A 519 -0.97 25.10 15.19
C LEU A 519 0.33 25.85 15.47
N GLU A 520 0.94 25.54 16.60
CA GLU A 520 2.29 26.00 16.92
C GLU A 520 3.27 24.81 16.96
N PRO A 521 4.51 24.98 16.45
CA PRO A 521 5.58 24.02 16.65
C PRO A 521 5.77 23.69 18.15
N GLY A 522 5.86 22.40 18.47
CA GLY A 522 5.97 21.87 19.84
C GLY A 522 4.63 21.40 20.44
N MET A 523 3.48 21.73 19.84
CA MET A 523 2.18 21.26 20.33
C MET A 523 2.06 19.73 20.25
N LYS A 524 1.65 19.11 21.35
CA LYS A 524 1.27 17.68 21.40
C LYS A 524 -0.23 17.52 21.20
N LEU A 525 -0.63 16.74 20.20
CA LEU A 525 -2.00 16.53 19.78
C LEU A 525 -2.29 15.04 19.60
N PRO A 526 -3.47 14.55 20.03
CA PRO A 526 -3.97 13.26 19.58
C PRO A 526 -4.33 13.36 18.09
N GLY A 527 -4.03 12.31 17.34
CA GLY A 527 -4.40 12.20 15.95
C GLY A 527 -4.71 10.76 15.57
N VAL A 528 -5.30 10.60 14.38
CA VAL A 528 -5.61 9.30 13.78
C VAL A 528 -4.84 9.17 12.49
N VAL A 529 -4.13 8.07 12.32
CA VAL A 529 -3.44 7.76 11.08
C VAL A 529 -4.47 7.56 9.97
N THR A 530 -4.46 8.43 8.96
CA THR A 530 -5.38 8.37 7.80
C THR A 530 -4.83 7.48 6.70
N ASN A 531 -3.50 7.45 6.55
CA ASN A 531 -2.84 6.75 5.46
C ASN A 531 -1.39 6.42 5.82
N VAL A 532 -0.89 5.27 5.40
CA VAL A 532 0.52 4.87 5.56
C VAL A 532 1.17 4.80 4.19
N THR A 533 2.40 5.30 4.08
CA THR A 533 3.20 5.32 2.86
C THR A 533 4.60 4.76 3.11
N ALA A 534 5.38 4.53 2.07
CA ALA A 534 6.77 4.06 2.21
C ALA A 534 7.69 5.05 2.96
N PHE A 535 7.34 6.33 3.00
CA PHE A 535 8.19 7.40 3.57
C PHE A 535 7.66 7.97 4.89
N GLY A 536 6.54 7.46 5.39
CA GLY A 536 5.92 7.95 6.61
C GLY A 536 4.44 7.64 6.66
N ALA A 537 3.73 8.30 7.57
CA ALA A 537 2.29 8.20 7.70
C ALA A 537 1.65 9.59 7.70
N PHE A 538 0.44 9.68 7.18
CA PHE A 538 -0.40 10.86 7.29
C PHE A 538 -1.30 10.69 8.50
N VAL A 539 -1.35 11.74 9.32
CA VAL A 539 -2.11 11.76 10.57
C VAL A 539 -3.04 12.96 10.54
N ASP A 540 -4.32 12.69 10.67
CA ASP A 540 -5.31 13.71 10.94
C ASP A 540 -5.21 14.08 12.43
N ILE A 541 -4.87 15.34 12.69
CA ILE A 541 -4.86 15.96 14.03
C ILE A 541 -6.06 16.88 14.23
N GLY A 542 -7.01 16.83 13.29
CA GLY A 542 -8.27 17.53 13.26
C GLY A 542 -8.29 18.75 12.35
N VAL A 543 -7.18 19.31 11.88
CA VAL A 543 -7.19 20.66 11.25
C VAL A 543 -7.59 20.69 9.76
N HIS A 544 -8.38 19.71 9.29
CA HIS A 544 -8.78 19.50 7.89
C HIS A 544 -7.62 19.29 6.90
N GLN A 545 -6.40 19.15 7.42
CA GLN A 545 -5.19 18.92 6.67
C GLN A 545 -4.37 17.89 7.43
N ASP A 546 -4.11 16.75 6.78
CA ASP A 546 -3.27 15.73 7.37
C ASP A 546 -1.84 16.23 7.51
N GLY A 547 -1.22 15.91 8.65
CA GLY A 547 0.19 16.12 8.86
C GLY A 547 1.01 14.89 8.47
N LEU A 548 2.20 15.14 7.91
CA LEU A 548 3.14 14.11 7.53
C LEU A 548 4.03 13.76 8.73
N LEU A 549 3.91 12.52 9.18
CA LEU A 549 4.82 11.88 10.11
C LEU A 549 5.86 11.08 9.32
N HIS A 550 7.00 11.70 9.01
CA HIS A 550 8.06 11.07 8.22
C HIS A 550 8.62 9.81 8.91
N VAL A 551 9.15 8.85 8.15
CA VAL A 551 9.64 7.56 8.69
C VAL A 551 10.68 7.72 9.80
N SER A 552 11.54 8.74 9.69
CA SER A 552 12.54 9.07 10.71
C SER A 552 11.98 9.72 11.97
N GLN A 553 10.69 10.07 11.97
CA GLN A 553 9.97 10.71 13.06
C GLN A 553 8.95 9.76 13.72
N LEU A 554 8.83 8.52 13.24
CA LEU A 554 7.88 7.51 13.78
C LEU A 554 8.27 6.94 15.14
N ALA A 555 9.57 6.77 15.39
CA ALA A 555 10.08 6.16 16.61
C ALA A 555 11.50 6.65 16.92
N ASP A 556 11.96 6.44 18.15
CA ASP A 556 13.34 6.75 18.57
C ASP A 556 14.37 5.70 18.09
N ARG A 557 13.92 4.71 17.32
CA ARG A 557 14.76 3.69 16.65
C ARG A 557 14.67 3.82 15.14
N PHE A 558 15.60 3.19 14.42
CA PHE A 558 15.50 3.07 12.97
C PHE A 558 14.25 2.26 12.57
N VAL A 559 13.48 2.81 11.64
CA VAL A 559 12.27 2.21 11.07
C VAL A 559 12.48 2.07 9.58
N LYS A 560 12.37 0.85 9.06
CA LYS A 560 12.51 0.57 7.62
C LYS A 560 11.17 0.71 6.91
N ASP A 561 10.13 0.10 7.45
CA ASP A 561 8.75 0.19 6.93
C ASP A 561 7.86 0.87 7.98
N PRO A 562 7.26 2.03 7.68
CA PRO A 562 6.29 2.70 8.54
C PRO A 562 5.17 1.79 9.06
N SER A 563 4.77 0.82 8.25
CA SER A 563 3.69 -0.13 8.53
C SER A 563 4.00 -1.05 9.72
N GLU A 564 5.27 -1.16 10.14
CA GLU A 564 5.67 -1.90 11.35
C GLU A 564 5.34 -1.14 12.65
N VAL A 565 5.21 0.18 12.58
CA VAL A 565 5.05 1.06 13.75
C VAL A 565 3.63 1.59 13.84
N VAL A 566 3.07 1.98 12.70
CA VAL A 566 1.73 2.57 12.62
C VAL A 566 0.87 1.87 11.58
N LYS A 567 -0.43 1.79 11.87
CA LYS A 567 -1.47 1.28 10.96
C LYS A 567 -2.50 2.36 10.68
N VAL A 568 -3.17 2.29 9.54
CA VAL A 568 -4.34 3.16 9.26
C VAL A 568 -5.39 2.97 10.37
N HIS A 569 -6.04 4.06 10.75
CA HIS A 569 -6.95 4.19 11.90
C HIS A 569 -6.32 4.03 13.29
N GLN A 570 -5.00 3.86 13.38
CA GLN A 570 -4.33 3.88 14.68
C GLN A 570 -4.38 5.29 15.28
N LYS A 571 -4.80 5.36 16.53
CA LYS A 571 -4.74 6.55 17.36
C LYS A 571 -3.30 6.74 17.83
N VAL A 572 -2.76 7.93 17.64
CA VAL A 572 -1.37 8.27 17.96
C VAL A 572 -1.30 9.63 18.66
N MET A 573 -0.32 9.80 19.53
CA MET A 573 0.05 11.11 20.06
C MET A 573 1.22 11.64 19.25
N VAL A 574 1.04 12.81 18.63
CA VAL A 574 2.04 13.43 17.76
C VAL A 574 2.40 14.82 18.26
N THR A 575 3.61 15.26 17.94
CA THR A 575 4.10 16.61 18.19
C THR A 575 4.24 17.36 16.87
N VAL A 576 3.73 18.57 16.79
CA VAL A 576 3.91 19.46 15.62
C VAL A 576 5.36 19.89 15.55
N VAL A 577 6.04 19.64 14.43
CA VAL A 577 7.45 20.01 14.20
C VAL A 577 7.54 21.31 13.40
N GLU A 578 6.73 21.43 12.35
CA GLU A 578 6.74 22.56 11.43
C GLU A 578 5.35 22.72 10.77
N VAL A 579 4.98 23.96 10.47
CA VAL A 579 3.75 24.32 9.74
C VAL A 579 4.13 25.25 8.58
N ASP A 580 3.94 24.79 7.35
CA ASP A 580 4.13 25.58 6.12
C ASP A 580 2.75 26.01 5.62
N LEU A 581 2.35 27.24 5.96
CA LEU A 581 1.05 27.81 5.56
C LEU A 581 0.92 27.98 4.03
N PRO A 582 1.92 28.51 3.29
CA PRO A 582 1.83 28.63 1.83
C PRO A 582 1.58 27.31 1.10
N ARG A 583 2.20 26.20 1.55
CA ARG A 583 2.02 24.87 0.94
C ARG A 583 0.96 24.01 1.63
N LYS A 584 0.35 24.51 2.71
CA LYS A 584 -0.58 23.78 3.59
C LYS A 584 -0.01 22.43 4.06
N ARG A 585 1.25 22.42 4.51
CA ARG A 585 1.93 21.20 5.00
C ARG A 585 2.15 21.30 6.50
N ILE A 586 1.96 20.18 7.19
CA ILE A 586 2.25 20.04 8.63
C ILE A 586 3.25 18.90 8.76
N ALA A 587 4.37 19.12 9.43
CA ALA A 587 5.31 18.07 9.80
C ALA A 587 5.05 17.63 11.23
N LEU A 588 4.97 16.32 11.45
CA LEU A 588 4.65 15.71 12.75
C LEU A 588 5.79 14.79 13.22
N SER A 589 5.84 14.54 14.53
CA SER A 589 6.77 13.57 15.14
C SER A 589 6.13 12.78 16.29
N MET A 590 6.44 11.48 16.37
CA MET A 590 6.12 10.58 17.47
C MET A 590 7.33 10.29 18.38
N ARG A 591 8.48 10.92 18.11
CA ARG A 591 9.70 10.74 18.90
C ARG A 591 9.58 11.33 20.29
N SER A 592 10.31 10.75 21.24
CA SER A 592 10.33 11.24 22.63
C SER A 592 10.91 12.65 22.73
N ASN A 593 11.89 12.97 21.89
CA ASN A 593 12.49 14.30 21.79
C ASN A 593 12.41 14.83 20.35
N PRO A 594 11.29 15.44 19.95
CA PRO A 594 11.15 16.04 18.64
C PRO A 594 12.01 17.31 18.57
N GLU A 595 12.97 17.35 17.65
CA GLU A 595 13.72 18.58 17.36
C GLU A 595 12.75 19.60 16.75
N ALA A 596 12.15 20.44 17.58
CA ALA A 596 11.34 21.57 17.12
C ALA A 596 12.28 22.70 16.65
N GLY A 597 12.10 23.15 15.40
CA GLY A 597 12.71 24.38 14.91
C GLY A 597 14.24 24.40 14.91
N ARG A 598 14.86 23.66 13.98
CA ARG A 598 16.10 24.10 13.32
C ARG A 598 16.19 23.39 11.97
N ALA A 599 16.11 24.18 10.91
CA ALA A 599 16.49 23.74 9.58
C ALA A 599 17.85 23.03 9.68
N LYS A 600 17.87 21.70 9.45
CA LYS A 600 19.02 21.15 8.74
C LYS A 600 18.92 21.75 7.35
N GLU A 601 19.66 22.84 7.15
CA GLU A 601 20.10 23.27 5.84
C GLU A 601 20.38 22.03 4.99
N SER A 602 19.78 22.03 3.80
CA SER A 602 20.19 21.30 2.61
C SER A 602 21.62 20.75 2.68
N ARG A 603 21.76 19.51 3.18
CA ARG A 603 22.90 18.65 2.90
C ARG A 603 22.43 17.41 2.13
N THR A 604 21.80 17.69 0.99
CA THR A 604 21.79 16.81 -0.18
C THR A 604 22.08 17.67 -1.43
N GLY A 605 23.16 18.44 -1.36
CA GLY A 605 23.94 18.82 -2.55
C GLY A 605 25.20 17.94 -2.58
N PRO A 606 25.77 17.62 -3.76
CA PRO A 606 26.94 16.76 -3.83
C PRO A 606 28.09 17.40 -3.05
N ALA A 607 28.73 16.60 -2.19
CA ALA A 607 29.89 17.06 -1.45
C ALA A 607 30.98 17.54 -2.44
N ALA A 608 31.32 18.83 -2.37
CA ALA A 608 32.51 19.34 -3.05
C ALA A 608 33.75 18.59 -2.56
N PRO A 609 34.72 18.27 -3.44
CA PRO A 609 35.92 17.56 -3.05
C PRO A 609 36.73 18.39 -2.04
N ARG A 610 37.04 17.80 -0.88
CA ARG A 610 37.98 18.39 0.09
C ARG A 610 39.34 18.62 -0.58
N PRO A 611 40.03 19.74 -0.32
CA PRO A 611 41.42 19.88 -0.75
C PRO A 611 42.29 18.82 -0.04
N PRO A 612 43.35 18.31 -0.69
CA PRO A 612 44.19 17.28 -0.10
C PRO A 612 44.89 17.83 1.15
N ARG A 613 44.76 17.11 2.27
CA ARG A 613 45.57 17.37 3.46
C ARG A 613 47.05 17.03 3.15
N PRO A 614 48.01 17.83 3.64
CA PRO A 614 49.43 17.55 3.44
C PRO A 614 49.84 16.24 4.11
N ALA A 615 50.71 15.49 3.44
CA ALA A 615 51.21 14.19 3.88
C ALA A 615 51.90 14.28 5.24
N ALA A 616 51.56 13.36 6.15
CA ALA A 616 52.31 13.13 7.38
C ALA A 616 53.61 12.37 7.08
N PRO A 617 54.69 12.56 7.87
CA PRO A 617 56.02 12.04 7.55
C PRO A 617 56.15 10.52 7.80
N ALA A 618 57.03 9.90 7.03
CA ALA A 618 57.33 8.47 7.07
C ALA A 618 57.83 7.96 8.44
N PRO A 619 57.58 6.69 8.81
CA PRO A 619 58.07 6.11 10.05
C PRO A 619 59.58 5.81 9.97
N ALA A 620 60.30 6.14 11.05
CA ALA A 620 61.71 5.81 11.24
C ALA A 620 61.95 4.29 11.40
N PRO A 621 63.14 3.77 11.03
CA PRO A 621 63.39 2.33 11.01
C PRO A 621 63.57 1.74 12.41
N ALA A 622 62.99 0.54 12.59
CA ALA A 622 63.04 -0.25 13.81
C ALA A 622 64.48 -0.71 14.15
N ARG A 623 64.89 -0.49 15.40
CA ARG A 623 66.10 -1.07 16.00
C ARG A 623 65.85 -2.54 16.36
N ARG A 624 66.81 -3.40 15.99
CA ARG A 624 66.95 -4.81 16.38
C ARG A 624 66.92 -4.99 17.91
N PRO A 625 66.29 -6.06 18.45
CA PRO A 625 66.61 -6.55 19.78
C PRO A 625 67.71 -7.62 19.73
N ALA A 626 68.62 -7.56 20.70
CA ALA A 626 69.62 -8.58 21.00
C ALA A 626 69.04 -9.66 21.95
N PRO A 627 69.68 -10.84 22.07
CA PRO A 627 69.02 -12.07 22.49
C PRO A 627 69.13 -12.37 24.00
N GLY A 628 68.05 -12.95 24.53
CA GLY A 628 68.04 -14.17 25.36
C GLY A 628 68.72 -14.17 26.73
N ALA A 629 67.91 -14.29 27.79
CA ALA A 629 68.27 -15.00 29.03
C ALA A 629 67.02 -15.61 29.67
N ALA A 630 67.22 -16.74 30.35
CA ALA A 630 66.27 -17.80 30.61
C ALA A 630 65.58 -17.76 32.00
N GLY A 631 64.57 -18.63 32.15
CA GLY A 631 63.92 -19.03 33.41
C GLY A 631 62.52 -18.43 33.54
N GLY A 632 61.42 -19.14 33.73
CA GLY A 632 61.16 -20.51 34.15
C GLY A 632 59.93 -20.47 35.08
N GLY A 633 58.94 -21.35 34.88
CA GLY A 633 57.94 -21.66 35.92
C GLY A 633 56.46 -21.43 35.59
N SER A 634 55.81 -22.50 35.13
CA SER A 634 54.51 -23.07 35.55
C SER A 634 53.21 -22.24 35.58
N GLY A 635 52.20 -22.79 34.89
CA GLY A 635 50.90 -23.10 35.52
C GLY A 635 49.62 -22.82 34.72
N PHE A 636 48.97 -23.90 34.24
CA PHE A 636 47.51 -24.11 34.00
C PHE A 636 46.75 -23.16 33.04
N ASN A 637 45.78 -23.54 32.19
CA ASN A 637 45.09 -24.81 31.91
C ASN A 637 44.46 -24.76 30.48
N THR A 638 44.39 -25.93 29.85
CA THR A 638 43.63 -26.39 28.66
C THR A 638 42.16 -25.90 28.59
N ALA A 639 41.36 -25.88 27.51
CA ALA A 639 41.34 -26.53 26.19
C ALA A 639 40.29 -25.83 25.29
N PHE A 640 40.52 -25.77 23.96
CA PHE A 640 39.56 -26.09 22.89
C PHE A 640 40.28 -25.99 21.53
N ALA A 641 41.26 -26.89 21.36
CA ALA A 641 41.73 -27.32 20.06
C ALA A 641 41.22 -28.75 19.90
N ASP A 642 40.30 -28.96 18.96
CA ASP A 642 40.17 -30.19 18.17
C ASP A 642 38.80 -30.21 17.48
N ALA A 643 38.77 -29.87 16.19
CA ALA A 643 38.09 -30.65 15.15
C ALA A 643 37.95 -29.86 13.84
N PHE A 644 39.08 -29.47 13.25
CA PHE A 644 39.21 -29.45 11.79
C PHE A 644 39.94 -30.74 11.39
N ARG A 645 39.18 -31.73 10.88
CA ARG A 645 39.69 -32.84 10.04
C ARG A 645 38.75 -32.92 8.84
N LYS A 646 39.09 -32.32 7.69
CA LYS A 646 39.85 -32.88 6.55
C LYS A 646 39.18 -34.07 5.83
N LYS A 647 39.03 -33.86 4.51
CA LYS A 647 38.87 -34.79 3.36
C LYS A 647 37.45 -35.37 3.18
N HIS A 648 36.85 -35.37 1.99
CA HIS A 648 37.39 -35.36 0.61
C HIS A 648 36.98 -34.14 -0.22
#